data_AF-A0A8S2CQY3-F1
#
_entry.id   AF-A0A8S2CQY3-F1
#
_cell.length_a   1.000
_cell.length_b   1.000
_cell.length_c   1.000
_cell.angle_alpha   90.00
_cell.angle_beta   90.00
_cell.angle_gamma   90.00
#
_symmetry.space_group_name_H-M   'P 1'
#
loop_
_entity.id
_entity.type
_entity.pdbx_description
1 polymer ?
#
loop_
_entity_poly.entity_id
_entity_poly.type
_entity_poly.pdbx_seq_one_letter_code
_entity_poly.pdbx_strand_id
1 'polypeptide(L)'
;MDEHGKNMYVLGHEERYLIFEAGLLTPSQEMLGIKKVIPDVNWLIENASRIDGVLLSQANQNTLGCLPYMVERGIRLPIFASSTVRLAALTILRDHGATMEIKVVEPNHPFTLGAFTITPFRTVSAFPLTLGYHVAIGEMTMLYLKDYMLSNDRNAAFHADPRELISLIATKPIDFLAIGANFAENPGFTAPHHRMMSFLDHSFRDLFLDLVKLNVVTSEGLIIIDRSQAESSADAIILITGHQDTVYHYVSRIATGYEEWLKPREGDLFIAAAPPAKGNETQGTDCLDEMARSDIRIINLPVSVLSLKGSAEDMKYLISMVGAPHIVPHSGLYKDLIEFTKAVKETAGSSKIKVHHLYNGDALYLDKTNASIKNSDVLLREQYINDSGLAEVGSVVLQERDQMSNDGVAIVAVGISRTTKLPVTTIDIQLRGVIFMDDDAMGQFEKIHQGLLQVFVEHAELQKAGKFDIKELRHNIKKRASKLIERAYQKKPVVLPAIVEIRYLTPLTVIFLLALTIPILVGIAVFAKPFEYYVRFFNLIFRHHSKKKAEPGESKAPTPAPFSPIPLSPEKPVIFPNVGQGVTSDSPLPHPSAFSENKFFSPEAIISEKESSQPSPPITSFPISDPIIPTEPLGAIFPEHQETTPSPNSIYLNYELPSVALLDEPVPSQATEFNEQRIAAKAALVIETLKLHGMNVKVNNQVVGPRVSKLEIELEEGRRVSEFTRLEDDLKLALAVRHIRIEAPVPGKSMVGIEIPNEKVGMISQRTLLSRISPNAPALT
;
A
#
# COMPACT_ATOMS: atom_id res chain seq x y z
N MET A 1 17.32 -1.41 18.62
CA MET A 1 18.49 -2.23 19.00
C MET A 1 18.20 -3.67 18.65
N ASP A 2 17.18 -4.24 19.29
CA ASP A 2 16.64 -5.59 19.19
C ASP A 2 15.48 -5.72 18.17
N GLU A 3 15.53 -4.93 17.11
CA GLU A 3 14.49 -4.84 16.06
C GLU A 3 15.13 -4.69 14.67
N HIS A 4 14.38 -5.06 13.62
CA HIS A 4 14.83 -4.95 12.23
C HIS A 4 14.42 -3.63 11.57
N GLY A 5 15.05 -2.54 12.01
CA GLY A 5 14.81 -1.22 11.43
C GLY A 5 15.04 -0.12 12.43
N LYS A 6 14.61 1.09 12.07
CA LYS A 6 14.60 2.25 12.97
C LYS A 6 15.96 2.58 13.57
N ASN A 7 17.04 2.23 12.86
CA ASN A 7 18.38 2.33 13.41
C ASN A 7 18.71 3.81 13.67
N MET A 8 19.02 4.13 14.92
CA MET A 8 19.49 5.41 15.38
C MET A 8 20.22 5.16 16.70
N TYR A 9 21.52 5.46 16.73
CA TYR A 9 22.37 5.20 17.89
C TYR A 9 23.05 6.49 18.33
N VAL A 10 23.14 6.68 19.64
CA VAL A 10 23.71 7.88 20.24
C VAL A 10 25.01 7.52 20.96
N LEU A 11 26.08 8.22 20.61
CA LEU A 11 27.36 8.17 21.31
C LEU A 11 27.57 9.50 22.04
N GLY A 12 27.73 9.44 23.36
CA GLY A 12 27.88 10.62 24.21
C GLY A 12 29.29 10.77 24.80
N HIS A 13 29.80 12.00 24.84
CA HIS A 13 31.02 12.37 25.55
C HIS A 13 30.95 13.83 25.99
N GLU A 14 31.23 14.12 27.27
CA GLU A 14 31.23 15.50 27.82
C GLU A 14 29.97 16.32 27.46
N GLU A 15 28.79 15.73 27.66
CA GLU A 15 27.49 16.33 27.31
C GLU A 15 27.28 16.63 25.81
N ARG A 16 28.18 16.18 24.92
CA ARG A 16 28.06 16.24 23.46
C ARG A 16 27.65 14.89 22.88
N TYR A 17 26.98 14.91 21.73
CA TYR A 17 26.43 13.71 21.10
C TYR A 17 26.81 13.58 19.63
N LEU A 18 27.16 12.36 19.23
CA LEU A 18 27.30 11.93 17.84
C LEU A 18 26.23 10.87 17.55
N ILE A 19 25.51 11.03 16.45
CA ILE A 19 24.43 10.13 16.04
C ILE A 19 24.90 9.24 14.90
N PHE A 20 24.57 7.96 14.95
CA PHE A 20 24.72 7.03 13.83
C PHE A 20 23.34 6.64 13.32
N GLU A 21 23.14 6.81 12.02
CA GLU A 21 21.92 6.51 11.29
C GLU A 21 20.69 7.35 11.69
N ALA A 22 19.73 7.37 10.78
CA ALA A 22 18.40 7.97 10.92
C ALA A 22 17.38 7.09 10.18
N GLY A 23 17.21 5.86 10.66
CA GLY A 23 16.43 4.81 10.00
C GLY A 23 14.92 4.86 10.25
N LEU A 24 14.15 4.22 9.37
CA LEU A 24 12.74 3.85 9.59
C LEU A 24 12.59 2.34 9.78
N LEU A 25 11.44 1.89 10.27
CA LEU A 25 11.03 0.50 10.32
C LEU A 25 9.72 0.30 9.55
N THR A 26 9.66 -0.78 8.76
CA THR A 26 8.43 -1.22 8.10
C THR A 26 7.52 -1.90 9.13
N PRO A 27 6.26 -1.48 9.27
CA PRO A 27 5.34 -2.03 10.26
C PRO A 27 5.01 -3.50 9.99
N SER A 28 4.70 -4.25 11.06
CA SER A 28 4.13 -5.60 10.94
C SER A 28 2.66 -5.56 10.50
N GLN A 29 2.12 -6.70 10.06
CA GLN A 29 0.71 -6.81 9.65
C GLN A 29 -0.28 -6.45 10.77
N GLU A 30 0.13 -6.59 12.04
CA GLU A 30 -0.68 -6.27 13.22
C GLU A 30 -0.80 -4.75 13.46
N MET A 31 0.11 -3.93 12.91
CA MET A 31 0.09 -2.48 13.06
C MET A 31 -0.87 -1.82 12.07
N LEU A 32 -2.16 -2.12 12.21
CA LEU A 32 -3.21 -1.69 11.28
C LEU A 32 -3.26 -0.17 11.08
N GLY A 33 -3.23 0.26 9.83
CA GLY A 33 -3.29 1.67 9.43
C GLY A 33 -2.00 2.45 9.67
N ILE A 34 -0.91 1.78 10.08
CA ILE A 34 0.43 2.36 10.15
C ILE A 34 1.16 2.07 8.84
N LYS A 35 1.87 3.06 8.32
CA LYS A 35 2.69 2.95 7.10
C LYS A 35 4.18 2.78 7.41
N LYS A 36 4.68 3.50 8.42
CA LYS A 36 6.09 3.45 8.86
C LYS A 36 6.18 3.66 10.36
N VAL A 37 7.25 3.18 10.98
CA VAL A 37 7.60 3.45 12.37
C VAL A 37 8.95 4.16 12.40
N ILE A 38 9.09 5.22 13.19
CA ILE A 38 10.33 6.02 13.26
C ILE A 38 10.88 6.11 14.70
N PRO A 39 12.19 6.42 14.88
CA PRO A 39 12.76 6.71 16.19
C PRO A 39 12.03 7.85 16.87
N ASP A 40 12.17 7.94 18.19
CA ASP A 40 11.65 9.10 18.91
C ASP A 40 12.51 10.34 18.61
N VAL A 41 12.09 11.10 17.60
CA VAL A 41 12.81 12.31 17.19
C VAL A 41 12.62 13.47 18.16
N ASN A 42 11.76 13.36 19.18
CA ASN A 42 11.64 14.41 20.19
C ASN A 42 12.93 14.57 20.99
N TRP A 43 13.61 13.44 21.27
CA TRP A 43 14.90 13.47 21.94
C TRP A 43 15.94 14.28 21.15
N LEU A 44 15.92 14.21 19.81
CA LEU A 44 16.81 15.00 18.95
C LEU A 44 16.50 16.50 19.04
N ILE A 45 15.23 16.88 19.16
CA ILE A 45 14.81 18.28 19.31
C ILE A 45 15.31 18.82 20.66
N GLU A 46 15.08 18.08 21.73
CA GLU A 46 15.49 18.45 23.09
C GLU A 46 17.01 18.59 23.24
N ASN A 47 17.79 17.84 22.45
CA ASN A 47 19.25 17.82 22.50
C ASN A 47 19.93 18.46 21.29
N ALA A 48 19.20 19.19 20.44
CA ALA A 48 19.71 19.68 19.16
C ALA A 48 21.01 20.50 19.29
N SER A 49 21.14 21.33 20.34
CA SER A 49 22.34 22.16 20.59
C SER A 49 23.57 21.35 21.04
N ARG A 50 23.37 20.10 21.44
CA ARG A 50 24.38 19.19 21.97
C ARG A 50 24.82 18.15 20.95
N ILE A 51 24.10 18.02 19.83
CA ILE A 51 24.42 17.07 18.77
C ILE A 51 25.40 17.71 17.80
N ASP A 52 26.58 17.11 17.67
CA ASP A 52 27.65 17.57 16.79
C ASP A 52 27.49 17.09 15.34
N GLY A 53 26.76 15.99 15.13
CA GLY A 53 26.36 15.55 13.79
C GLY A 53 25.75 14.16 13.72
N VAL A 54 25.28 13.82 12.52
CA VAL A 54 24.70 12.52 12.16
C VAL A 54 25.55 11.87 11.08
N LEU A 55 25.98 10.64 11.30
CA LEU A 55 26.75 9.83 10.34
C LEU A 55 25.85 8.76 9.73
N LEU A 56 25.82 8.66 8.40
CA LEU A 56 25.04 7.64 7.67
C LEU A 56 25.98 6.62 7.01
N SER A 57 25.85 5.34 7.32
CA SER A 57 26.76 4.31 6.79
C SER A 57 26.37 3.77 5.41
N GLN A 58 25.07 3.65 5.14
CA GLN A 58 24.55 2.98 3.95
C GLN A 58 23.22 3.53 3.44
N ALA A 59 22.91 3.22 2.19
CA ALA A 59 21.74 3.72 1.46
C ALA A 59 20.48 2.85 1.66
N ASN A 60 20.13 2.55 2.91
CA ASN A 60 18.97 1.72 3.27
C ASN A 60 17.88 2.57 3.96
N GLN A 61 16.60 2.27 3.75
CA GLN A 61 15.52 2.90 4.52
C GLN A 61 15.72 2.73 6.03
N ASN A 62 16.25 1.59 6.46
CA ASN A 62 16.54 1.33 7.87
C ASN A 62 17.71 2.16 8.43
N THR A 63 18.39 2.97 7.61
CA THR A 63 19.51 3.83 8.02
C THR A 63 19.32 5.30 7.68
N LEU A 64 18.48 5.66 6.70
CA LEU A 64 18.24 7.07 6.32
C LEU A 64 16.76 7.42 6.12
N GLY A 65 15.84 6.49 6.35
CA GLY A 65 14.42 6.67 6.07
C GLY A 65 13.69 7.65 7.01
N CYS A 66 14.28 8.02 8.15
CA CYS A 66 13.73 8.99 9.09
C CYS A 66 14.00 10.45 8.67
N LEU A 67 14.94 10.68 7.75
CA LEU A 67 15.39 12.04 7.38
C LEU A 67 14.25 12.99 6.97
N PRO A 68 13.26 12.60 6.15
CA PRO A 68 12.13 13.49 5.83
C PRO A 68 11.34 13.93 7.06
N TYR A 69 11.11 13.01 8.00
CA TYR A 69 10.34 13.26 9.22
C TYR A 69 11.12 14.13 10.21
N MET A 70 12.46 14.03 10.23
CA MET A 70 13.29 14.98 10.95
C MET A 70 13.12 16.40 10.38
N VAL A 71 13.10 16.56 9.06
CA VAL A 71 12.91 17.86 8.41
C VAL A 71 11.54 18.44 8.71
N GLU A 72 10.48 17.64 8.64
CA GLU A 72 9.09 17.99 8.97
C GLU A 72 8.97 18.50 10.41
N ARG A 73 9.72 17.91 11.34
CA ARG A 73 9.79 18.33 12.76
C ARG A 73 10.69 19.53 13.02
N GLY A 74 11.21 20.18 11.97
CA GLY A 74 12.09 21.35 12.10
C GLY A 74 13.52 21.02 12.55
N ILE A 75 13.92 19.75 12.55
CA ILE A 75 15.27 19.34 12.93
C ILE A 75 16.23 19.69 11.79
N ARG A 76 17.34 20.35 12.13
CA ARG A 76 18.41 20.75 11.20
C ARG A 76 19.75 20.42 11.84
N LEU A 77 20.20 19.18 11.64
CA LEU A 77 21.48 18.69 12.15
C LEU A 77 22.46 18.51 10.99
N PRO A 78 23.77 18.70 11.19
CA PRO A 78 24.75 18.44 10.15
C PRO A 78 24.86 16.92 9.89
N ILE A 79 24.71 16.52 8.63
CA ILE A 79 24.72 15.11 8.22
C ILE A 79 25.92 14.82 7.33
N PHE A 80 26.56 13.68 7.56
CA PHE A 80 27.74 13.23 6.84
C PHE A 80 27.53 11.81 6.28
N ALA A 81 27.90 11.60 5.02
CA ALA A 81 27.69 10.34 4.32
C ALA A 81 28.67 10.19 3.15
N SER A 82 28.80 8.99 2.57
CA SER A 82 29.49 8.84 1.28
C SER A 82 28.67 9.45 0.14
N SER A 83 29.27 9.60 -1.04
CA SER A 83 28.63 10.19 -2.22
C SER A 83 27.34 9.47 -2.63
N THR A 84 27.34 8.12 -2.66
CA THR A 84 26.13 7.33 -2.96
C THR A 84 25.07 7.46 -1.88
N VAL A 85 25.46 7.37 -0.60
CA VAL A 85 24.51 7.46 0.51
C VAL A 85 23.86 8.84 0.57
N ARG A 86 24.62 9.90 0.29
CA ARG A 86 24.09 11.25 0.10
C ARG A 86 23.07 11.31 -1.03
N LEU A 87 23.36 10.73 -2.19
CA LEU A 87 22.43 10.73 -3.32
C LEU A 87 21.10 10.04 -2.97
N ALA A 88 21.17 8.89 -2.29
CA ALA A 88 19.98 8.17 -1.82
C ALA A 88 19.18 8.99 -0.81
N ALA A 89 19.85 9.62 0.16
CA ALA A 89 19.22 10.48 1.16
C ALA A 89 18.52 11.69 0.51
N LEU A 90 19.20 12.38 -0.43
CA LEU A 90 18.62 13.52 -1.16
C LEU A 90 17.42 13.11 -2.02
N THR A 91 17.45 11.90 -2.60
CA THR A 91 16.33 11.36 -3.37
C THR A 91 15.10 11.19 -2.47
N ILE A 92 15.27 10.52 -1.32
CA ILE A 92 14.17 10.31 -0.35
C ILE A 92 13.64 11.64 0.20
N LEU A 93 14.51 12.61 0.47
CA LEU A 93 14.11 13.95 0.90
C LEU A 93 13.27 14.65 -0.17
N ARG A 94 13.75 14.67 -1.42
CA ARG A 94 13.04 15.27 -2.56
C ARG A 94 11.66 14.64 -2.76
N ASP A 95 11.56 13.32 -2.67
CA ASP A 95 10.31 12.59 -2.87
C ASP A 95 9.27 12.92 -1.77
N HIS A 96 9.71 13.45 -0.63
CA HIS A 96 8.86 13.95 0.46
C HIS A 96 8.75 15.49 0.48
N GLY A 97 9.22 16.20 -0.55
CA GLY A 97 9.23 17.67 -0.59
C GLY A 97 10.12 18.32 0.49
N ALA A 98 11.08 17.56 1.03
CA ALA A 98 12.01 17.99 2.06
C ALA A 98 13.39 18.32 1.49
N THR A 99 14.12 19.21 2.16
CA THR A 99 15.50 19.58 1.79
C THR A 99 16.39 19.62 3.02
N MET A 100 17.60 19.07 2.91
CA MET A 100 18.59 19.08 3.97
C MET A 100 20.00 19.03 3.37
N GLU A 101 20.93 19.76 3.96
CA GLU A 101 22.34 19.71 3.55
C GLU A 101 22.99 18.43 4.10
N ILE A 102 23.63 17.68 3.20
CA ILE A 102 24.37 16.45 3.54
C ILE A 102 25.78 16.59 2.96
N LYS A 103 26.78 16.50 3.83
CA LYS A 103 28.20 16.63 3.49
C LYS A 103 28.77 15.28 3.09
N VAL A 104 29.52 15.26 1.99
CA VAL A 104 30.23 14.06 1.56
C VAL A 104 31.49 13.89 2.40
N VAL A 105 31.73 12.68 2.88
CA VAL A 105 32.98 12.28 3.54
C VAL A 105 33.64 11.15 2.76
N GLU A 106 34.94 11.25 2.60
CA GLU A 106 35.75 10.26 1.88
C GLU A 106 36.40 9.27 2.86
N PRO A 107 36.56 8.00 2.46
CA PRO A 107 37.26 7.03 3.28
C PRO A 107 38.72 7.47 3.51
N ASN A 108 39.25 7.13 4.68
CA ASN A 108 40.61 7.45 5.14
C ASN A 108 40.93 8.95 5.31
N HIS A 109 39.93 9.82 5.23
CA HIS A 109 40.07 11.26 5.45
C HIS A 109 39.43 11.65 6.80
N PRO A 110 40.22 11.83 7.86
CA PRO A 110 39.69 12.14 9.18
C PRO A 110 39.10 13.56 9.25
N PHE A 111 38.04 13.71 10.02
CA PHE A 111 37.43 15.01 10.35
C PHE A 111 36.96 15.04 11.80
N THR A 112 36.77 16.24 12.35
CA THR A 112 36.41 16.42 13.76
C THR A 112 35.03 17.06 13.88
N LEU A 113 34.20 16.50 14.75
CA LEU A 113 32.91 17.04 15.18
C LEU A 113 32.93 17.14 16.71
N GLY A 114 32.99 18.35 17.27
CA GLY A 114 33.12 18.52 18.71
C GLY A 114 34.32 17.75 19.28
N ALA A 115 34.07 16.83 20.21
CA ALA A 115 35.07 15.98 20.84
C ALA A 115 35.38 14.68 20.06
N PHE A 116 34.71 14.44 18.93
CA PHE A 116 34.80 13.21 18.15
C PHE A 116 35.72 13.41 16.93
N THR A 117 36.82 12.67 16.85
CA THR A 117 37.62 12.58 15.63
C THR A 117 37.25 11.32 14.86
N ILE A 118 36.68 11.48 13.67
CA ILE A 118 36.05 10.43 12.89
C ILE A 118 36.89 10.15 11.65
N THR A 119 37.26 8.90 11.44
CA THR A 119 37.91 8.41 10.23
C THR A 119 36.99 7.39 9.56
N PRO A 120 36.32 7.76 8.44
CA PRO A 120 35.54 6.81 7.68
C PRO A 120 36.44 5.77 7.00
N PHE A 121 35.94 4.56 6.80
CA PHE A 121 36.63 3.52 6.02
C PHE A 121 35.60 2.71 5.23
N ARG A 122 36.05 2.04 4.16
CA ARG A 122 35.14 1.28 3.29
C ARG A 122 34.68 -0.01 3.95
N THR A 123 33.40 -0.32 3.77
CA THR A 123 32.81 -1.63 4.11
C THR A 123 32.13 -2.22 2.88
N VAL A 124 31.81 -3.51 2.92
CA VAL A 124 31.03 -4.19 1.87
C VAL A 124 29.66 -4.58 2.41
N SER A 125 28.62 -4.18 1.68
CA SER A 125 27.22 -4.51 1.93
C SER A 125 26.47 -4.59 0.59
N ALA A 126 25.14 -4.66 0.65
CA ALA A 126 24.25 -4.66 -0.52
C ALA A 126 24.22 -3.32 -1.29
N PHE A 127 24.82 -2.27 -0.73
CA PHE A 127 24.85 -0.94 -1.32
C PHE A 127 26.28 -0.53 -1.68
N PRO A 128 26.48 0.26 -2.76
CA PRO A 128 27.81 0.70 -3.15
C PRO A 128 28.32 1.81 -2.23
N LEU A 129 29.64 1.89 -2.07
CA LEU A 129 30.36 2.91 -1.31
C LEU A 129 29.86 3.06 0.14
N THR A 130 29.61 1.93 0.81
CA THR A 130 29.24 1.91 2.23
C THR A 130 30.44 2.19 3.13
N LEU A 131 30.16 2.82 4.27
CA LEU A 131 31.18 3.25 5.23
C LEU A 131 31.01 2.58 6.58
N GLY A 132 32.14 2.28 7.23
CA GLY A 132 32.26 2.18 8.67
C GLY A 132 32.92 3.43 9.23
N TYR A 133 32.83 3.62 10.55
CA TYR A 133 33.39 4.80 11.23
C TYR A 133 34.30 4.39 12.37
N HIS A 134 35.58 4.74 12.27
CA HIS A 134 36.50 4.73 13.40
C HIS A 134 36.40 6.08 14.11
N VAL A 135 36.12 6.08 15.41
CA VAL A 135 35.86 7.30 16.19
C VAL A 135 36.78 7.33 17.41
N ALA A 136 37.71 8.29 17.42
CA ALA A 136 38.53 8.60 18.60
C ALA A 136 37.79 9.62 19.48
N ILE A 137 37.70 9.33 20.78
CA ILE A 137 36.87 10.05 21.75
C ILE A 137 37.62 10.11 23.08
N GLY A 138 38.16 11.29 23.42
CA GLY A 138 39.09 11.43 24.54
C GLY A 138 40.21 10.39 24.44
N GLU A 139 40.40 9.59 25.48
CA GLU A 139 41.40 8.52 25.48
C GLU A 139 40.94 7.19 24.88
N MET A 140 39.67 7.05 24.49
CA MET A 140 39.12 5.80 23.96
C MET A 140 38.91 5.84 22.45
N THR A 141 38.67 4.66 21.88
CA THR A 141 38.45 4.48 20.45
C THR A 141 37.29 3.51 20.22
N MET A 142 36.37 3.92 19.36
CA MET A 142 35.22 3.13 18.95
C MET A 142 35.30 2.80 17.46
N LEU A 143 34.84 1.61 17.10
CA LEU A 143 34.58 1.22 15.71
C LEU A 143 33.08 0.95 15.53
N TYR A 144 32.46 1.63 14.56
CA TYR A 144 31.06 1.44 14.20
C TYR A 144 30.94 0.81 12.80
N LEU A 145 30.19 -0.29 12.68
CA LEU A 145 29.84 -0.90 11.40
C LEU A 145 28.38 -1.32 11.37
N LYS A 146 27.63 -0.86 10.39
CA LYS A 146 26.26 -1.31 10.22
C LYS A 146 26.16 -2.72 9.64
N ASP A 147 26.93 -3.02 8.61
CA ASP A 147 27.06 -4.34 7.98
C ASP A 147 28.53 -4.51 7.54
N TYR A 148 29.05 -5.74 7.58
CA TYR A 148 30.40 -6.06 7.11
C TYR A 148 30.43 -7.45 6.51
N MET A 149 30.94 -7.58 5.29
CA MET A 149 31.19 -8.85 4.62
C MET A 149 32.64 -8.87 4.14
N LEU A 150 33.32 -10.00 4.29
CA LEU A 150 34.61 -10.21 3.66
C LEU A 150 34.38 -10.53 2.18
N SER A 151 34.76 -9.62 1.29
CA SER A 151 34.62 -9.82 -0.15
C SER A 151 35.92 -9.48 -0.86
N ASN A 152 36.26 -10.31 -1.86
CA ASN A 152 37.35 -10.05 -2.80
C ASN A 152 36.78 -9.61 -4.17
N ASP A 153 35.71 -8.81 -4.14
CA ASP A 153 35.16 -8.22 -5.36
C ASP A 153 36.16 -7.22 -5.96
N ARG A 154 36.24 -7.21 -7.29
CA ARG A 154 37.06 -6.27 -8.06
C ARG A 154 36.30 -5.00 -8.42
N ASN A 155 34.99 -4.98 -8.25
CA ASN A 155 34.19 -3.78 -8.46
C ASN A 155 34.51 -2.74 -7.37
N ALA A 156 35.11 -1.61 -7.77
CA ALA A 156 35.51 -0.52 -6.88
C ALA A 156 34.35 0.05 -6.03
N ALA A 157 33.10 -0.11 -6.48
CA ALA A 157 31.92 0.32 -5.73
C ALA A 157 31.59 -0.59 -4.53
N PHE A 158 31.99 -1.86 -4.59
CA PHE A 158 31.75 -2.89 -3.55
C PHE A 158 33.06 -3.45 -2.97
N HIS A 159 34.17 -2.77 -3.24
CA HIS A 159 35.48 -3.16 -2.76
C HIS A 159 35.76 -2.50 -1.40
N ALA A 160 36.19 -3.31 -0.43
CA ALA A 160 36.81 -2.86 0.80
C ALA A 160 38.13 -3.62 0.98
N ASP A 161 39.21 -2.88 1.22
CA ASP A 161 40.53 -3.47 1.47
C ASP A 161 40.69 -3.69 2.99
N PRO A 162 40.80 -4.94 3.47
CA PRO A 162 41.02 -5.21 4.89
C PRO A 162 42.26 -4.52 5.46
N ARG A 163 43.26 -4.20 4.62
CA ARG A 163 44.48 -3.48 5.04
C ARG A 163 44.18 -2.07 5.55
N GLU A 164 43.14 -1.41 5.05
CA GLU A 164 42.72 -0.09 5.54
C GLU A 164 42.26 -0.18 6.99
N LEU A 165 41.41 -1.17 7.29
CA LEU A 165 40.93 -1.40 8.65
C LEU A 165 42.06 -1.85 9.58
N ILE A 166 42.94 -2.75 9.13
CA ILE A 166 44.14 -3.16 9.88
C ILE A 166 45.03 -1.95 10.20
N SER A 167 45.24 -1.06 9.24
CA SER A 167 45.99 0.19 9.43
C SER A 167 45.37 1.05 10.53
N LEU A 168 44.04 1.23 10.50
CA LEU A 168 43.34 2.01 11.54
C LEU A 168 43.51 1.36 12.92
N ILE A 169 43.29 0.06 13.04
CA ILE A 169 43.45 -0.70 14.30
C ILE A 169 44.91 -0.64 14.80
N ALA A 170 45.89 -0.63 13.89
CA ALA A 170 47.31 -0.56 14.25
C ALA A 170 47.71 0.80 14.84
N THR A 171 47.01 1.89 14.50
CA THR A 171 47.30 3.22 15.08
C THR A 171 46.94 3.28 16.56
N LYS A 172 45.80 2.71 16.94
CA LYS A 172 45.33 2.67 18.32
C LYS A 172 44.36 1.49 18.50
N PRO A 173 44.51 0.71 19.58
CA PRO A 173 43.57 -0.36 19.89
C PRO A 173 42.12 0.14 19.94
N ILE A 174 41.19 -0.69 19.48
CA ILE A 174 39.76 -0.42 19.55
C ILE A 174 39.25 -0.87 20.92
N ASP A 175 38.74 0.06 21.72
CA ASP A 175 38.20 -0.22 23.05
C ASP A 175 36.75 -0.75 22.95
N PHE A 176 36.03 -0.31 21.92
CA PHE A 176 34.61 -0.58 21.77
C PHE A 176 34.20 -0.81 20.31
N LEU A 177 33.49 -1.91 20.04
CA LEU A 177 32.94 -2.25 18.72
C LEU A 177 31.41 -2.24 18.75
N ALA A 178 30.79 -1.42 17.92
CA ALA A 178 29.36 -1.46 17.62
C ALA A 178 29.16 -2.07 16.22
N ILE A 179 28.43 -3.19 16.15
CA ILE A 179 28.27 -3.95 14.89
C ILE A 179 26.85 -4.48 14.68
N GLY A 180 26.37 -4.44 13.43
CA GLY A 180 25.11 -5.09 13.03
C GLY A 180 25.15 -6.62 13.13
N ALA A 181 24.13 -7.22 13.75
CA ALA A 181 24.07 -8.65 14.08
C ALA A 181 23.00 -9.44 13.31
N ASN A 182 22.27 -8.79 12.40
CA ASN A 182 21.01 -9.24 11.79
C ASN A 182 21.11 -10.55 10.99
N PHE A 183 22.34 -10.98 10.65
CA PHE A 183 22.64 -12.15 9.82
C PHE A 183 23.54 -13.16 10.54
N ALA A 184 23.74 -13.00 11.85
CA ALA A 184 24.55 -13.91 12.66
C ALA A 184 23.97 -15.34 12.73
N GLU A 185 22.68 -15.53 12.47
CA GLU A 185 22.05 -16.85 12.39
C GLU A 185 22.51 -17.68 11.17
N ASN A 186 23.09 -17.03 10.16
CA ASN A 186 23.51 -17.72 8.93
C ASN A 186 24.93 -18.30 9.12
N PRO A 187 25.11 -19.61 8.93
CA PRO A 187 26.42 -20.25 9.04
C PRO A 187 27.29 -19.97 7.81
N GLY A 188 28.60 -20.15 7.96
CA GLY A 188 29.57 -20.00 6.86
C GLY A 188 29.89 -18.54 6.56
N PHE A 189 30.51 -18.29 5.39
CA PHE A 189 30.82 -16.96 4.86
C PHE A 189 29.78 -16.54 3.83
N THR A 190 29.44 -15.24 3.78
CA THR A 190 28.54 -14.73 2.75
C THR A 190 29.21 -14.74 1.38
N ALA A 191 30.50 -14.46 1.28
CA ALA A 191 31.27 -14.62 0.04
C ALA A 191 31.84 -16.04 -0.09
N PRO A 192 31.73 -16.70 -1.26
CA PRO A 192 31.12 -16.24 -2.51
C PRO A 192 29.61 -16.58 -2.65
N HIS A 193 28.96 -17.12 -1.62
CA HIS A 193 27.59 -17.64 -1.65
C HIS A 193 26.49 -16.60 -1.97
N HIS A 194 26.79 -15.30 -1.88
CA HIS A 194 25.91 -14.22 -2.35
C HIS A 194 25.89 -14.04 -3.88
N ARG A 195 26.83 -14.67 -4.61
CA ARG A 195 26.97 -14.47 -6.06
C ARG A 195 25.93 -15.30 -6.79
N MET A 196 24.92 -14.64 -7.36
CA MET A 196 23.88 -15.29 -8.17
C MET A 196 24.43 -16.16 -9.31
N MET A 197 25.57 -15.75 -9.90
CA MET A 197 26.20 -16.45 -11.02
C MET A 197 26.62 -17.90 -10.71
N SER A 198 26.83 -18.26 -9.44
CA SER A 198 27.13 -19.66 -9.08
C SER A 198 25.90 -20.57 -9.05
N PHE A 199 24.70 -20.00 -9.09
CA PHE A 199 23.41 -20.71 -9.01
C PHE A 199 22.65 -20.72 -10.34
N LEU A 200 23.11 -19.98 -11.33
CA LEU A 200 22.61 -20.10 -12.70
C LEU A 200 23.17 -21.37 -13.32
N ASP A 201 22.31 -22.14 -14.00
CA ASP A 201 22.68 -23.39 -14.69
C ASP A 201 23.96 -23.18 -15.52
N HIS A 202 24.84 -24.18 -15.59
CA HIS A 202 26.10 -24.12 -16.35
C HIS A 202 25.86 -23.59 -17.77
N SER A 203 24.77 -24.04 -18.41
CA SER A 203 24.32 -23.56 -19.72
C SER A 203 24.09 -22.04 -19.77
N PHE A 204 23.37 -21.48 -18.79
CA PHE A 204 23.04 -20.06 -18.74
C PHE A 204 24.23 -19.22 -18.28
N ARG A 205 24.98 -19.71 -17.30
CA ARG A 205 26.19 -19.07 -16.79
C ARG A 205 27.23 -18.97 -17.89
N ASP A 206 27.46 -20.04 -18.63
CA ASP A 206 28.46 -20.07 -19.70
C ASP A 206 27.99 -19.24 -20.89
N LEU A 207 26.70 -19.29 -21.27
CA LEU A 207 26.11 -18.37 -22.26
C LEU A 207 26.24 -16.90 -21.85
N PHE A 208 25.86 -16.54 -20.63
CA PHE A 208 25.95 -15.17 -20.13
C PHE A 208 27.40 -14.69 -20.05
N LEU A 209 28.32 -15.53 -19.55
CA LEU A 209 29.75 -15.21 -19.52
C LEU A 209 30.35 -15.12 -20.92
N ASP A 210 29.91 -15.94 -21.87
CA ASP A 210 30.37 -15.86 -23.26
C ASP A 210 29.81 -14.63 -23.96
N LEU A 211 28.56 -14.22 -23.67
CA LEU A 211 27.99 -12.95 -24.12
C LEU A 211 28.75 -11.74 -23.54
N VAL A 212 29.18 -11.80 -22.28
CA VAL A 212 30.04 -10.77 -21.66
C VAL A 212 31.45 -10.77 -22.30
N LYS A 213 32.07 -11.94 -22.51
CA LYS A 213 33.40 -12.05 -23.16
C LYS A 213 33.40 -11.60 -24.62
N LEU A 214 32.28 -11.81 -25.33
CA LEU A 214 32.08 -11.35 -26.70
C LEU A 214 31.73 -9.85 -26.78
N ASN A 215 31.77 -9.12 -25.65
CA ASN A 215 31.34 -7.73 -25.52
C ASN A 215 29.87 -7.45 -25.93
N VAL A 216 29.04 -8.50 -26.04
CA VAL A 216 27.60 -8.36 -26.33
C VAL A 216 26.88 -7.78 -25.12
N VAL A 217 27.31 -8.16 -23.91
CA VAL A 217 26.82 -7.59 -22.64
C VAL A 217 28.00 -6.93 -21.93
N THR A 218 28.26 -5.68 -22.28
CA THR A 218 29.03 -4.74 -21.46
C THR A 218 28.06 -3.71 -20.89
N SER A 219 28.40 -3.05 -19.77
CA SER A 219 27.66 -1.85 -19.33
C SER A 219 27.64 -0.76 -20.41
N GLU A 220 28.58 -0.80 -21.36
CA GLU A 220 28.65 0.08 -22.54
C GLU A 220 27.78 -0.38 -23.72
N GLY A 221 27.28 -1.63 -23.71
CA GLY A 221 26.43 -2.21 -24.77
C GLY A 221 24.94 -2.34 -24.42
N LEU A 222 24.56 -2.07 -23.17
CA LEU A 222 23.15 -2.06 -22.76
C LEU A 222 22.49 -0.74 -23.15
N ILE A 223 21.57 -0.80 -24.11
CA ILE A 223 20.74 0.34 -24.51
C ILE A 223 19.54 0.39 -23.55
N ILE A 224 19.42 1.48 -22.78
CA ILE A 224 18.21 1.74 -22.00
C ILE A 224 17.12 2.17 -22.99
N ILE A 225 16.11 1.33 -23.15
CA ILE A 225 14.96 1.56 -24.02
C ILE A 225 13.74 2.02 -23.22
N ASP A 226 12.84 2.74 -23.89
CA ASP A 226 11.55 3.10 -23.29
C ASP A 226 10.66 1.86 -23.10
N ARG A 227 9.74 1.94 -22.13
CA ARG A 227 8.72 0.91 -21.84
C ARG A 227 7.96 0.45 -23.09
N SER A 228 7.64 1.38 -23.99
CA SER A 228 6.95 1.11 -25.26
C SER A 228 7.77 0.26 -26.24
N GLN A 229 9.10 0.35 -26.17
CA GLN A 229 10.02 -0.37 -27.05
C GLN A 229 10.38 -1.76 -26.52
N ALA A 230 10.26 -1.95 -25.20
CA ALA A 230 10.51 -3.24 -24.55
C ALA A 230 9.60 -4.34 -25.10
N GLU A 231 8.32 -4.03 -25.36
CA GLU A 231 7.40 -4.98 -25.97
C GLU A 231 7.84 -5.37 -27.39
N SER A 232 8.30 -4.44 -28.23
CA SER A 232 8.74 -4.79 -29.59
C SER A 232 10.10 -5.50 -29.66
N SER A 233 10.84 -5.57 -28.55
CA SER A 233 12.21 -6.08 -28.52
C SER A 233 12.23 -7.60 -28.29
N ALA A 234 13.11 -8.31 -29.00
CA ALA A 234 13.24 -9.77 -28.90
C ALA A 234 14.25 -10.21 -27.82
N ASP A 235 15.12 -9.31 -27.39
CA ASP A 235 16.26 -9.55 -26.49
C ASP A 235 16.31 -8.55 -25.33
N ALA A 236 15.17 -7.95 -24.99
CA ALA A 236 15.08 -7.00 -23.89
C ALA A 236 15.28 -7.69 -22.52
N ILE A 237 16.07 -7.06 -21.66
CA ILE A 237 16.17 -7.41 -20.24
C ILE A 237 15.32 -6.41 -19.45
N ILE A 238 14.27 -6.91 -18.81
CA ILE A 238 13.36 -6.09 -17.98
C ILE A 238 13.72 -6.29 -16.51
N LEU A 239 14.16 -5.22 -15.86
CA LEU A 239 14.42 -5.21 -14.42
C LEU A 239 13.22 -4.59 -13.68
N ILE A 240 12.53 -5.41 -12.89
CA ILE A 240 11.44 -4.96 -12.02
C ILE A 240 12.01 -4.73 -10.62
N THR A 241 11.94 -3.49 -10.14
CA THR A 241 12.45 -3.10 -8.81
C THR A 241 11.36 -2.46 -7.97
N GLY A 242 11.39 -2.67 -6.67
CA GLY A 242 10.44 -2.06 -5.72
C GLY A 242 10.52 -2.73 -4.36
N HIS A 243 9.62 -2.37 -3.46
CA HIS A 243 9.43 -3.13 -2.22
C HIS A 243 8.78 -4.49 -2.55
N GLN A 244 9.05 -5.52 -1.75
CA GLN A 244 8.67 -6.90 -2.13
C GLN A 244 7.17 -7.06 -2.41
N ASP A 245 6.32 -6.47 -1.57
CA ASP A 245 4.85 -6.48 -1.74
C ASP A 245 4.40 -5.87 -3.07
N THR A 246 4.97 -4.73 -3.44
CA THR A 246 4.66 -4.00 -4.67
C THR A 246 5.21 -4.73 -5.89
N VAL A 247 6.41 -5.31 -5.80
CA VAL A 247 6.99 -6.14 -6.87
C VAL A 247 6.15 -7.39 -7.10
N TYR A 248 5.80 -8.14 -6.05
CA TYR A 248 4.97 -9.33 -6.19
C TYR A 248 3.60 -9.01 -6.76
N HIS A 249 2.93 -7.97 -6.25
CA HIS A 249 1.66 -7.53 -6.80
C HIS A 249 1.78 -7.07 -8.26
N TYR A 250 2.86 -6.36 -8.62
CA TYR A 250 3.10 -5.93 -9.99
C TYR A 250 3.33 -7.12 -10.94
N VAL A 251 4.13 -8.09 -10.52
CA VAL A 251 4.41 -9.31 -11.27
C VAL A 251 3.14 -10.17 -11.44
N SER A 252 2.31 -10.31 -10.41
CA SER A 252 1.00 -10.96 -10.53
C SER A 252 0.10 -10.28 -11.55
N ARG A 253 0.13 -8.93 -11.65
CA ARG A 253 -0.63 -8.19 -12.67
C ARG A 253 -0.09 -8.41 -14.08
N ILE A 254 1.22 -8.57 -14.24
CA ILE A 254 1.84 -8.98 -15.52
C ILE A 254 1.35 -10.37 -15.90
N ALA A 255 1.46 -11.34 -14.98
CA ALA A 255 1.07 -12.73 -15.19
C ALA A 255 -0.42 -12.89 -15.59
N THR A 256 -1.29 -12.14 -14.93
CA THR A 256 -2.75 -12.16 -15.19
C THR A 256 -3.19 -11.27 -16.36
N GLY A 257 -2.27 -10.55 -17.00
CA GLY A 257 -2.54 -9.69 -18.16
C GLY A 257 -3.21 -8.35 -17.85
N TYR A 258 -3.23 -7.91 -16.58
CA TYR A 258 -3.70 -6.58 -16.18
C TYR A 258 -2.71 -5.46 -16.51
N GLU A 259 -1.42 -5.77 -16.68
CA GLU A 259 -0.44 -4.80 -17.20
C GLU A 259 -0.53 -4.73 -18.73
N GLU A 260 -1.00 -3.59 -19.26
CA GLU A 260 -1.31 -3.47 -20.70
C GLU A 260 -0.07 -3.53 -21.61
N TRP A 261 1.03 -2.94 -21.16
CA TRP A 261 2.30 -2.79 -21.89
C TRP A 261 3.24 -4.00 -21.82
N LEU A 262 3.05 -4.91 -20.87
CA LEU A 262 3.94 -6.03 -20.63
C LEU A 262 3.12 -7.26 -20.32
N LYS A 263 3.26 -8.25 -21.20
CA LYS A 263 2.59 -9.53 -21.10
C LYS A 263 3.62 -10.62 -21.28
N PRO A 264 3.56 -11.71 -20.51
CA PRO A 264 4.41 -12.86 -20.72
C PRO A 264 4.22 -13.43 -22.12
N ARG A 265 5.31 -13.81 -22.77
CA ARG A 265 5.32 -14.47 -24.08
C ARG A 265 5.91 -15.86 -23.96
N GLU A 266 5.47 -16.74 -24.85
CA GLU A 266 6.08 -18.06 -24.99
C GLU A 266 7.59 -17.90 -25.26
N GLY A 267 8.41 -18.58 -24.45
CA GLY A 267 9.88 -18.50 -24.53
C GLY A 267 10.53 -17.48 -23.60
N ASP A 268 9.77 -16.59 -22.96
CA ASP A 268 10.32 -15.66 -21.97
C ASP A 268 10.92 -16.41 -20.76
N LEU A 269 11.90 -15.76 -20.12
CA LEU A 269 12.53 -16.22 -18.89
C LEU A 269 12.26 -15.22 -17.77
N PHE A 270 11.55 -15.67 -16.73
CA PHE A 270 11.38 -14.92 -15.49
C PHE A 270 12.34 -15.41 -14.41
N ILE A 271 13.17 -14.50 -13.88
CA ILE A 271 14.09 -14.78 -12.77
C ILE A 271 13.57 -14.08 -11.52
N ALA A 272 13.09 -14.86 -10.54
CA ALA A 272 12.74 -14.33 -9.24
C ALA A 272 14.01 -14.14 -8.40
N ALA A 273 14.63 -12.96 -8.54
CA ALA A 273 15.87 -12.59 -7.86
C ALA A 273 15.65 -11.98 -6.45
N ALA A 274 14.42 -12.03 -5.94
CA ALA A 274 14.04 -11.49 -4.64
C ALA A 274 13.34 -12.59 -3.82
N PRO A 275 14.09 -13.39 -3.04
CA PRO A 275 13.48 -14.37 -2.14
C PRO A 275 12.55 -13.66 -1.14
N PRO A 276 11.40 -14.24 -0.79
CA PRO A 276 10.44 -13.61 0.11
C PRO A 276 11.09 -13.37 1.47
N ALA A 277 10.97 -12.14 1.99
CA ALA A 277 11.33 -11.85 3.37
C ALA A 277 10.29 -12.46 4.32
N LYS A 278 10.70 -12.62 5.59
CA LYS A 278 9.83 -13.12 6.65
C LYS A 278 8.54 -12.30 6.74
N GLY A 279 7.39 -12.95 6.62
CA GLY A 279 6.04 -12.33 6.62
C GLY A 279 5.45 -12.07 5.23
N ASN A 280 6.22 -12.24 4.14
CA ASN A 280 5.77 -12.05 2.76
C ASN A 280 5.75 -13.35 1.95
N GLU A 281 5.93 -14.52 2.59
CA GLU A 281 6.06 -15.81 1.93
C GLU A 281 4.82 -16.18 1.10
N THR A 282 3.62 -15.89 1.63
CA THR A 282 2.36 -16.13 0.92
C THR A 282 2.30 -15.32 -0.38
N GLN A 283 2.57 -14.02 -0.32
CA GLN A 283 2.55 -13.15 -1.50
C GLN A 283 3.59 -13.57 -2.54
N GLY A 284 4.79 -13.93 -2.10
CA GLY A 284 5.83 -14.43 -3.00
C GLY A 284 5.42 -15.74 -3.67
N THR A 285 4.76 -16.64 -2.93
CA THR A 285 4.25 -17.91 -3.47
C THR A 285 3.14 -17.67 -4.49
N ASP A 286 2.15 -16.84 -4.16
CA ASP A 286 1.04 -16.48 -5.05
C ASP A 286 1.55 -15.81 -6.33
N CYS A 287 2.53 -14.92 -6.21
CA CYS A 287 3.19 -14.28 -7.34
C CYS A 287 3.84 -15.29 -8.30
N LEU A 288 4.57 -16.27 -7.77
CA LEU A 288 5.21 -17.30 -8.58
C LEU A 288 4.18 -18.26 -9.20
N ASP A 289 3.14 -18.60 -8.45
CA ASP A 289 2.04 -19.46 -8.91
C ASP A 289 1.27 -18.80 -10.06
N GLU A 290 0.94 -17.51 -9.97
CA GLU A 290 0.35 -16.77 -11.08
C GLU A 290 1.27 -16.71 -12.29
N MET A 291 2.56 -16.40 -12.08
CA MET A 291 3.52 -16.34 -13.20
C MET A 291 3.68 -17.70 -13.88
N ALA A 292 3.63 -18.80 -13.13
CA ALA A 292 3.73 -20.16 -13.65
C ALA A 292 2.56 -20.55 -14.58
N ARG A 293 1.42 -19.85 -14.51
CA ARG A 293 0.30 -20.05 -15.44
C ARG A 293 0.57 -19.49 -16.84
N SER A 294 1.65 -18.73 -17.03
CA SER A 294 1.91 -17.96 -18.26
C SER A 294 2.70 -18.73 -19.34
N ASP A 295 2.87 -20.05 -19.22
CA ASP A 295 3.70 -20.89 -20.11
C ASP A 295 5.17 -20.44 -20.28
N ILE A 296 5.69 -19.58 -19.39
CA ILE A 296 7.07 -19.07 -19.43
C ILE A 296 8.02 -19.89 -18.57
N ARG A 297 9.32 -19.82 -18.86
CA ARG A 297 10.34 -20.45 -18.01
C ARG A 297 10.57 -19.60 -16.76
N ILE A 298 10.52 -20.24 -15.59
CA ILE A 298 10.75 -19.58 -14.30
C ILE A 298 12.01 -20.13 -13.63
N ILE A 299 12.87 -19.24 -13.17
CA ILE A 299 13.98 -19.56 -12.27
C ILE A 299 13.73 -18.83 -10.96
N ASN A 300 13.42 -19.59 -9.91
CA ASN A 300 13.35 -19.07 -8.55
C ASN A 300 14.71 -19.24 -7.86
N LEU A 301 15.33 -18.14 -7.43
CA LEU A 301 16.58 -18.26 -6.70
C LEU A 301 16.35 -18.90 -5.33
N PRO A 302 17.21 -19.86 -4.92
CA PRO A 302 17.04 -20.49 -3.62
C PRO A 302 17.35 -19.48 -2.51
N VAL A 303 16.70 -19.68 -1.36
CA VAL A 303 16.97 -18.89 -0.14
C VAL A 303 18.42 -19.04 0.35
N SER A 304 19.14 -20.07 -0.13
CA SER A 304 20.57 -20.27 0.12
C SER A 304 21.48 -19.25 -0.57
N VAL A 305 20.98 -18.48 -1.55
CA VAL A 305 21.69 -17.30 -2.04
C VAL A 305 21.66 -16.27 -0.92
N LEU A 306 22.76 -16.18 -0.18
CA LEU A 306 22.86 -15.29 0.96
C LEU A 306 22.78 -13.84 0.50
N SER A 307 22.07 -13.00 1.27
CA SER A 307 22.08 -11.56 1.03
C SER A 307 23.51 -11.01 1.14
N LEU A 308 23.81 -9.89 0.48
CA LEU A 308 25.10 -9.16 0.56
C LEU A 308 25.35 -8.54 1.96
N LYS A 309 25.26 -9.33 3.02
CA LYS A 309 25.44 -8.97 4.42
C LYS A 309 26.24 -10.07 5.11
N GLY A 310 27.14 -9.72 6.03
CA GLY A 310 28.01 -10.70 6.68
C GLY A 310 27.25 -11.75 7.46
N SER A 311 27.65 -13.01 7.29
CA SER A 311 27.19 -14.15 8.06
C SER A 311 28.06 -14.36 9.31
N ALA A 312 27.83 -15.45 10.05
CA ALA A 312 28.55 -15.74 11.29
C ALA A 312 30.08 -15.74 11.13
N GLU A 313 30.63 -16.34 10.07
CA GLU A 313 32.09 -16.40 9.88
C GLU A 313 32.70 -15.05 9.47
N ASP A 314 31.97 -14.22 8.72
CA ASP A 314 32.38 -12.83 8.42
C ASP A 314 32.52 -12.02 9.72
N MET A 315 31.55 -12.17 10.62
CA MET A 315 31.55 -11.50 11.91
C MET A 315 32.70 -11.99 12.79
N LYS A 316 32.91 -13.32 12.91
CA LYS A 316 34.03 -13.90 13.66
C LYS A 316 35.38 -13.40 13.16
N TYR A 317 35.56 -13.35 11.84
CA TYR A 317 36.78 -12.82 11.22
C TYR A 317 37.02 -11.36 11.62
N LEU A 318 35.99 -10.51 11.48
CA LEU A 318 36.08 -9.11 11.87
C LEU A 318 36.38 -8.95 13.37
N ILE A 319 35.69 -9.68 14.24
CA ILE A 319 35.89 -9.63 15.70
C ILE A 319 37.32 -10.02 16.05
N SER A 320 37.83 -11.11 15.45
CA SER A 320 39.21 -11.57 15.67
C SER A 320 40.24 -10.55 15.20
N MET A 321 39.96 -9.80 14.13
CA MET A 321 40.85 -8.78 13.59
C MET A 321 40.84 -7.49 14.41
N VAL A 322 39.65 -7.07 14.86
CA VAL A 322 39.46 -5.84 15.64
C VAL A 322 39.96 -5.99 17.08
N GLY A 323 39.73 -7.14 17.71
CA GLY A 323 40.21 -7.44 19.05
C GLY A 323 39.62 -6.56 20.16
N ALA A 324 38.44 -5.97 19.96
CA ALA A 324 37.82 -5.07 20.94
C ALA A 324 37.36 -5.83 22.20
N PRO A 325 37.66 -5.33 23.42
CA PRO A 325 37.24 -5.97 24.67
C PRO A 325 35.74 -5.80 24.95
N HIS A 326 35.10 -4.78 24.37
CA HIS A 326 33.68 -4.52 24.54
C HIS A 326 32.97 -4.47 23.19
N ILE A 327 31.89 -5.24 23.05
CA ILE A 327 31.11 -5.32 21.81
C ILE A 327 29.63 -5.05 22.12
N VAL A 328 28.98 -4.20 21.34
CA VAL A 328 27.53 -4.01 21.33
C VAL A 328 26.99 -4.44 19.97
N PRO A 329 26.33 -5.60 19.89
CA PRO A 329 25.59 -5.98 18.69
C PRO A 329 24.31 -5.14 18.58
N HIS A 330 23.98 -4.73 17.37
CA HIS A 330 22.79 -3.93 17.08
C HIS A 330 22.07 -4.39 15.80
N SER A 331 20.89 -3.80 15.54
CA SER A 331 20.12 -3.94 14.29
C SER A 331 19.55 -5.34 13.99
N GLY A 332 19.57 -6.28 14.93
CA GLY A 332 18.96 -7.61 14.80
C GLY A 332 17.80 -7.81 15.77
N LEU A 333 16.95 -8.80 15.56
CA LEU A 333 16.05 -9.27 16.62
C LEU A 333 16.87 -9.80 17.79
N TYR A 334 16.28 -9.86 18.99
CA TYR A 334 17.00 -10.37 20.17
C TYR A 334 17.62 -11.76 19.93
N LYS A 335 16.95 -12.65 19.20
CA LYS A 335 17.50 -13.96 18.81
C LYS A 335 18.79 -13.83 17.99
N ASP A 336 18.90 -12.84 17.10
CA ASP A 336 20.06 -12.62 16.25
C ASP A 336 21.23 -12.09 17.10
N LEU A 337 20.94 -11.26 18.11
CA LEU A 337 21.95 -10.82 19.06
C LEU A 337 22.51 -12.02 19.84
N ILE A 338 21.66 -12.99 20.20
CA ILE A 338 22.11 -14.21 20.88
C ILE A 338 22.97 -15.09 19.96
N GLU A 339 22.58 -15.28 18.69
CA GLU A 339 23.41 -15.99 17.71
C GLU A 339 24.75 -15.28 17.48
N PHE A 340 24.75 -13.96 17.42
CA PHE A 340 25.97 -13.15 17.38
C PHE A 340 26.86 -13.42 18.60
N THR A 341 26.30 -13.43 19.81
CA THR A 341 27.05 -13.74 21.03
C THR A 341 27.63 -15.15 21.02
N LYS A 342 26.94 -16.13 20.43
CA LYS A 342 27.50 -17.47 20.23
C LYS A 342 28.68 -17.44 19.26
N ALA A 343 28.55 -16.75 18.13
CA ALA A 343 29.64 -16.58 17.17
C ALA A 343 30.88 -15.90 17.82
N VAL A 344 30.67 -14.88 18.65
CA VAL A 344 31.76 -14.24 19.42
C VAL A 344 32.45 -15.25 20.34
N LYS A 345 31.70 -16.10 21.06
CA LYS A 345 32.27 -17.10 21.97
C LYS A 345 33.15 -18.13 21.26
N GLU A 346 32.82 -18.45 20.01
CA GLU A 346 33.59 -19.35 19.15
C GLU A 346 34.84 -18.68 18.52
N THR A 347 34.98 -17.36 18.64
CA THR A 347 36.11 -16.62 18.09
C THR A 347 37.35 -16.77 18.98
N ALA A 348 38.55 -16.83 18.38
CA ALA A 348 39.79 -16.85 19.13
C ALA A 348 39.93 -15.59 20.01
N GLY A 349 40.31 -15.78 21.29
CA GLY A 349 40.44 -14.67 22.24
C GLY A 349 39.12 -14.22 22.91
N SER A 350 38.01 -14.94 22.68
CA SER A 350 36.69 -14.62 23.22
C SER A 350 36.62 -14.47 24.75
N SER A 351 37.53 -15.08 25.50
CA SER A 351 37.60 -14.96 26.96
C SER A 351 37.85 -13.53 27.46
N LYS A 352 38.38 -12.65 26.60
CA LYS A 352 38.63 -11.23 26.91
C LYS A 352 37.52 -10.31 26.38
N ILE A 353 36.54 -10.85 25.65
CA ILE A 353 35.50 -10.09 24.98
C ILE A 353 34.23 -10.13 25.83
N LYS A 354 33.71 -8.96 26.17
CA LYS A 354 32.42 -8.79 26.83
C LYS A 354 31.40 -8.23 25.84
N VAL A 355 30.39 -9.04 25.53
CA VAL A 355 29.25 -8.64 24.69
C VAL A 355 28.17 -8.02 25.57
N HIS A 356 27.71 -6.83 25.22
CA HIS A 356 26.69 -6.09 25.95
C HIS A 356 25.40 -6.01 25.12
N HIS A 357 24.34 -6.64 25.60
CA HIS A 357 23.02 -6.55 25.00
C HIS A 357 22.29 -5.33 25.57
N LEU A 358 21.79 -4.47 24.68
CA LEU A 358 21.09 -3.24 25.03
C LEU A 358 19.70 -3.26 24.39
N TYR A 359 18.71 -2.73 25.11
CA TYR A 359 17.40 -2.40 24.57
C TYR A 359 17.35 -0.95 24.09
N ASN A 360 16.30 -0.60 23.33
CA ASN A 360 16.04 0.78 22.98
C ASN A 360 15.85 1.62 24.25
N GLY A 361 16.70 2.64 24.43
CA GLY A 361 16.69 3.51 25.61
C GLY A 361 17.70 3.11 26.69
N ASP A 362 18.36 1.96 26.60
CA ASP A 362 19.46 1.64 27.51
C ASP A 362 20.70 2.50 27.21
N ALA A 363 21.45 2.82 28.26
CA ALA A 363 22.75 3.49 28.15
C ALA A 363 23.87 2.61 28.72
N LEU A 364 24.86 2.29 27.89
CA LEU A 364 26.12 1.69 28.31
C LEU A 364 27.12 2.78 28.69
N TYR A 365 27.46 2.86 29.97
CA TYR A 365 28.53 3.72 30.48
C TYR A 365 29.82 2.92 30.49
N LEU A 366 30.81 3.40 29.75
CA LEU A 366 32.10 2.72 29.57
C LEU A 366 33.25 3.68 29.87
N ASP A 367 34.13 3.24 30.76
CA ASP A 367 35.47 3.80 30.97
C ASP A 367 36.51 2.72 30.67
N LYS A 368 37.81 3.05 30.74
CA LYS A 368 38.89 2.10 30.42
C LYS A 368 38.90 0.83 31.30
N THR A 369 38.23 0.86 32.43
CA THR A 369 38.26 -0.21 33.46
C THR A 369 36.89 -0.83 33.73
N ASN A 370 35.81 -0.07 33.57
CA ASN A 370 34.47 -0.45 33.97
C ASN A 370 33.49 -0.28 32.81
N ALA A 371 32.53 -1.20 32.75
CA ALA A 371 31.38 -1.10 31.88
C ALA A 371 30.12 -1.41 32.70
N SER A 372 29.17 -0.48 32.72
CA SER A 372 27.89 -0.62 33.40
C SER A 372 26.74 -0.21 32.50
N ILE A 373 25.71 -1.06 32.42
CA ILE A 373 24.47 -0.73 31.75
C ILE A 373 23.55 -0.09 32.79
N LYS A 374 23.00 1.07 32.47
CA LYS A 374 21.91 1.67 33.23
C LYS A 374 20.75 1.89 32.27
N ASN A 375 19.54 1.68 32.78
CA ASN A 375 18.37 2.20 32.10
C ASN A 375 18.53 3.73 32.07
N SER A 376 18.56 4.32 30.89
CA SER A 376 18.67 5.77 30.84
C SER A 376 17.34 6.36 31.33
N ASP A 377 17.36 7.54 31.94
CA ASP A 377 16.12 8.27 32.27
C ASP A 377 15.37 8.74 31.00
N VAL A 378 15.82 8.33 29.80
CA VAL A 378 15.23 8.70 28.51
C VAL A 378 13.99 7.85 28.25
N LEU A 379 12.82 8.44 28.46
CA LEU A 379 11.56 7.86 28.07
C LEU A 379 11.37 7.96 26.56
N LEU A 380 11.77 6.91 25.82
CA LEU A 380 11.51 6.81 24.38
C LEU A 380 10.06 6.41 24.11
N ARG A 381 9.44 7.07 23.13
CA ARG A 381 8.11 6.73 22.62
C ARG A 381 8.18 6.17 21.22
N GLU A 382 7.34 5.19 20.93
CA GLU A 382 7.13 4.78 19.55
C GLU A 382 6.38 5.89 18.79
N GLN A 383 6.90 6.20 17.60
CA GLN A 383 6.34 7.18 16.71
C GLN A 383 5.91 6.49 15.42
N TYR A 384 4.64 6.67 15.06
CA TYR A 384 4.03 6.01 13.92
C TYR A 384 3.69 7.03 12.83
N ILE A 385 3.85 6.63 11.58
CA ILE A 385 3.45 7.42 10.41
C ILE A 385 2.25 6.75 9.77
N ASN A 386 1.23 7.54 9.45
CA ASN A 386 0.05 7.12 8.69
C ASN A 386 -0.17 8.05 7.47
N ASP A 387 -1.31 7.92 6.80
CA ASP A 387 -1.63 8.74 5.61
C ASP A 387 -1.75 10.25 5.93
N SER A 388 -2.01 10.61 7.19
CA SER A 388 -2.05 12.00 7.66
C SER A 388 -0.71 12.54 8.17
N GLY A 389 0.37 11.76 8.04
CA GLY A 389 1.71 12.12 8.51
C GLY A 389 2.08 11.50 9.85
N LEU A 390 2.84 12.22 10.68
CA LEU A 390 3.23 11.76 12.00
C LEU A 390 2.03 11.68 12.93
N ALA A 391 1.71 10.48 13.40
CA ALA A 391 0.61 10.21 14.28
C ALA A 391 1.11 9.65 15.62
N GLU A 392 0.74 10.31 16.71
CA GLU A 392 0.84 9.75 18.06
C GLU A 392 -0.26 8.70 18.25
N VAL A 393 -0.11 7.56 17.57
CA VAL A 393 -1.01 6.42 17.74
C VAL A 393 -0.55 5.66 18.98
N GLY A 394 -1.27 5.77 20.09
CA GLY A 394 -0.96 4.94 21.26
C GLY A 394 -1.20 3.45 20.99
N SER A 395 -0.52 2.57 21.73
CA SER A 395 -0.73 1.11 21.66
C SER A 395 -2.21 0.70 21.85
N VAL A 396 -2.95 1.48 22.66
CA VAL A 396 -4.40 1.31 22.85
C VAL A 396 -5.18 1.45 21.55
N VAL A 397 -4.81 2.40 20.69
CA VAL A 397 -5.51 2.62 19.41
C VAL A 397 -5.22 1.48 18.44
N LEU A 398 -3.99 0.94 18.42
CA LEU A 398 -3.65 -0.24 17.62
C LEU A 398 -4.43 -1.47 18.10
N GLN A 399 -4.53 -1.66 19.42
CA GLN A 399 -5.33 -2.74 20.00
C GLN A 399 -6.82 -2.61 19.65
N GLU A 400 -7.38 -1.40 19.69
CA GLU A 400 -8.77 -1.17 19.26
C GLU A 400 -8.93 -1.46 17.77
N ARG A 401 -7.98 -1.09 16.92
CA ARG A 401 -8.03 -1.42 15.48
C ARG A 401 -7.98 -2.91 15.22
N ASP A 402 -7.10 -3.64 15.90
CA ASP A 402 -7.00 -5.11 15.79
C ASP A 402 -8.33 -5.77 16.20
N GLN A 403 -8.89 -5.34 17.32
CA GLN A 403 -10.21 -5.78 17.76
C GLN A 403 -11.31 -5.45 16.74
N MET A 404 -11.29 -4.26 16.12
CA MET A 404 -12.24 -3.87 15.08
C MET A 404 -12.08 -4.69 13.80
N SER A 405 -10.84 -5.06 13.44
CA SER A 405 -10.55 -5.88 12.26
C SER A 405 -11.05 -7.31 12.42
N ASN A 406 -10.87 -7.90 13.61
CA ASN A 406 -11.24 -9.28 13.90
C ASN A 406 -12.74 -9.41 14.24
N ASP A 407 -13.24 -8.57 15.14
CA ASP A 407 -14.56 -8.72 15.73
C ASP A 407 -15.60 -7.71 15.24
N GLY A 408 -15.18 -6.69 14.50
CA GLY A 408 -16.04 -5.63 13.98
C GLY A 408 -16.33 -4.51 14.98
N VAL A 409 -17.30 -3.67 14.62
CA VAL A 409 -17.71 -2.47 15.37
C VAL A 409 -19.21 -2.51 15.61
N ALA A 410 -19.62 -2.10 16.81
CA ALA A 410 -21.01 -1.88 17.16
C ALA A 410 -21.23 -0.42 17.58
N ILE A 411 -22.04 0.31 16.81
CA ILE A 411 -22.42 1.69 17.13
C ILE A 411 -23.78 1.64 17.80
N VAL A 412 -23.89 2.21 19.00
CA VAL A 412 -25.17 2.30 19.74
C VAL A 412 -25.51 3.77 19.90
N ALA A 413 -26.46 4.27 19.12
CA ALA A 413 -26.85 5.67 19.10
C ALA A 413 -28.20 5.90 19.77
N VAL A 414 -28.29 6.95 20.57
CA VAL A 414 -29.52 7.33 21.28
C VAL A 414 -29.57 8.83 21.54
N GLY A 415 -30.74 9.43 21.29
CA GLY A 415 -31.07 10.77 21.74
C GLY A 415 -31.69 10.73 23.13
N ILE A 416 -31.10 11.44 24.09
CA ILE A 416 -31.64 11.60 25.44
C ILE A 416 -32.08 13.04 25.69
N SER A 417 -33.15 13.24 26.46
CA SER A 417 -33.62 14.57 26.83
C SER A 417 -32.64 15.27 27.77
N ARG A 418 -32.29 16.54 27.50
CA ARG A 418 -31.38 17.30 28.37
C ARG A 418 -31.91 17.45 29.81
N THR A 419 -33.23 17.53 29.97
CA THR A 419 -33.90 17.77 31.27
C THR A 419 -34.24 16.46 31.97
N THR A 420 -34.86 15.53 31.24
CA THR A 420 -35.38 14.28 31.82
C THR A 420 -34.45 13.10 31.66
N LYS A 421 -33.26 13.26 31.02
CA LYS A 421 -32.22 12.24 30.68
C LYS A 421 -32.72 10.86 30.22
N LEU A 422 -33.98 10.78 29.86
CA LEU A 422 -34.65 9.63 29.29
C LEU A 422 -34.43 9.59 27.78
N PRO A 423 -34.40 8.38 27.17
CA PRO A 423 -34.42 8.23 25.72
C PRO A 423 -35.65 8.92 25.14
N VAL A 424 -35.43 9.79 24.15
CA VAL A 424 -36.48 10.44 23.35
C VAL A 424 -36.52 9.90 21.93
N THR A 425 -35.45 9.24 21.48
CA THR A 425 -35.42 8.50 20.22
C THR A 425 -35.39 7.00 20.48
N THR A 426 -35.66 6.20 19.45
CA THR A 426 -35.31 4.77 19.45
C THR A 426 -33.79 4.61 19.54
N ILE A 427 -33.36 3.48 20.09
CA ILE A 427 -31.93 3.12 20.12
C ILE A 427 -31.59 2.57 18.74
N ASP A 428 -30.70 3.25 18.01
CA ASP A 428 -30.16 2.74 16.75
C ASP A 428 -28.92 1.91 17.04
N ILE A 429 -28.87 0.69 16.51
CA ILE A 429 -27.75 -0.25 16.69
C ILE A 429 -27.25 -0.64 15.31
N GLN A 430 -26.02 -0.24 15.00
CA GLN A 430 -25.36 -0.60 13.75
C GLN A 430 -24.19 -1.53 14.02
N LEU A 431 -24.23 -2.72 13.40
CA LEU A 431 -23.17 -3.71 13.48
C LEU A 431 -22.42 -3.71 12.14
N ARG A 432 -21.10 -3.48 12.16
CA ARG A 432 -20.23 -3.54 10.97
C ARG A 432 -19.14 -4.57 11.18
N GLY A 433 -19.00 -5.54 10.28
CA GLY A 433 -18.01 -6.63 10.40
C GLY A 433 -18.29 -7.66 11.49
N VAL A 434 -19.37 -7.49 12.27
CA VAL A 434 -19.75 -8.42 13.34
C VAL A 434 -20.49 -9.63 12.77
N ILE A 435 -21.51 -9.41 11.95
CA ILE A 435 -22.36 -10.46 11.39
C ILE A 435 -22.67 -10.20 9.91
N PHE A 436 -22.89 -11.28 9.16
CA PHE A 436 -23.65 -11.25 7.91
C PHE A 436 -25.12 -11.55 8.25
N MET A 437 -26.06 -10.79 7.69
CA MET A 437 -27.48 -10.92 8.03
C MET A 437 -28.04 -12.24 7.49
N ASP A 438 -28.46 -13.13 8.39
CA ASP A 438 -29.26 -14.34 8.14
C ASP A 438 -30.56 -14.30 8.97
N ASP A 439 -31.45 -15.29 8.81
CA ASP A 439 -32.75 -15.31 9.49
C ASP A 439 -32.62 -15.44 11.03
N ASP A 440 -31.58 -16.13 11.53
CA ASP A 440 -31.30 -16.28 12.96
C ASP A 440 -30.76 -14.97 13.59
N ALA A 441 -30.09 -14.12 12.80
CA ALA A 441 -29.57 -12.84 13.24
C ALA A 441 -30.67 -11.89 13.73
N MET A 442 -31.87 -11.93 13.16
CA MET A 442 -32.98 -11.03 13.56
C MET A 442 -33.44 -11.29 15.00
N GLY A 443 -33.58 -12.56 15.38
CA GLY A 443 -34.00 -12.91 16.74
C GLY A 443 -32.96 -12.56 17.81
N GLN A 444 -31.67 -12.65 17.47
CA GLN A 444 -30.59 -12.25 18.37
C GLN A 444 -30.45 -10.72 18.44
N PHE A 445 -30.64 -10.02 17.33
CA PHE A 445 -30.62 -8.55 17.28
C PHE A 445 -31.69 -7.94 18.18
N GLU A 446 -32.91 -8.48 18.17
CA GLU A 446 -33.99 -8.00 19.04
C GLU A 446 -33.65 -8.18 20.53
N LYS A 447 -33.02 -9.31 20.91
CA LYS A 447 -32.55 -9.52 22.30
C LYS A 447 -31.48 -8.49 22.70
N ILE A 448 -30.59 -8.13 21.78
CA ILE A 448 -29.58 -7.09 22.01
C ILE A 448 -30.26 -5.74 22.23
N HIS A 449 -31.22 -5.39 21.36
CA HIS A 449 -31.98 -4.15 21.46
C HIS A 449 -32.74 -4.03 22.79
N GLN A 450 -33.46 -5.08 23.20
CA GLN A 450 -34.17 -5.11 24.49
C GLN A 450 -33.23 -5.04 25.70
N GLY A 451 -32.11 -5.78 25.65
CA GLY A 451 -31.12 -5.77 26.71
C GLY A 451 -30.42 -4.42 26.89
N LEU A 452 -30.37 -3.60 25.83
CA LEU A 452 -29.87 -2.23 25.88
C LEU A 452 -30.92 -1.23 26.38
N LEU A 453 -32.19 -1.39 26.01
CA LEU A 453 -33.29 -0.58 26.56
C LEU A 453 -33.32 -0.66 28.10
N GLN A 454 -33.07 -1.83 28.67
CA GLN A 454 -32.98 -2.02 30.13
C GLN A 454 -31.96 -1.10 30.81
N VAL A 455 -30.81 -0.86 30.17
CA VAL A 455 -29.76 0.02 30.73
C VAL A 455 -30.29 1.44 30.93
N PHE A 456 -31.09 1.94 29.99
CA PHE A 456 -31.67 3.28 30.08
C PHE A 456 -32.78 3.36 31.13
N VAL A 457 -33.56 2.29 31.31
CA VAL A 457 -34.56 2.21 32.37
C VAL A 457 -33.89 2.28 33.75
N GLU A 458 -32.83 1.50 33.96
CA GLU A 458 -32.05 1.52 35.22
C GLU A 458 -31.46 2.92 35.50
N HIS A 459 -30.93 3.61 34.49
CA HIS A 459 -30.35 4.94 34.67
C HIS A 459 -31.41 6.05 34.84
N ALA A 460 -32.63 5.86 34.34
CA ALA A 460 -33.74 6.76 34.59
C ALA A 460 -34.13 6.79 36.08
N GLU A 461 -34.05 5.64 36.76
CA GLU A 461 -34.29 5.55 38.20
C GLU A 461 -33.19 6.26 38.99
N LEU A 462 -31.92 6.10 38.59
CA LEU A 462 -30.79 6.82 39.19
C LEU A 462 -30.90 8.34 39.03
N GLN A 463 -31.47 8.81 37.93
CA GLN A 463 -31.73 10.24 37.74
C GLN A 463 -32.81 10.76 38.69
N LYS A 464 -33.90 10.00 38.91
CA LYS A 464 -34.91 10.37 39.92
C LYS A 464 -34.28 10.48 41.31
N ALA A 465 -33.23 9.71 41.58
CA ALA A 465 -32.43 9.77 42.81
C ALA A 465 -31.29 10.83 42.78
N GLY A 466 -31.17 11.62 41.70
CA GLY A 466 -30.17 12.69 41.56
C GLY A 466 -28.72 12.24 41.32
N LYS A 467 -28.49 10.97 40.96
CA LYS A 467 -27.14 10.37 40.82
C LYS A 467 -26.76 10.04 39.38
N PHE A 468 -27.29 10.75 38.40
CA PHE A 468 -27.05 10.43 36.98
C PHE A 468 -25.70 10.95 36.48
N ASP A 469 -24.88 10.06 35.90
CA ASP A 469 -23.65 10.40 35.18
C ASP A 469 -23.66 9.82 33.75
N ILE A 470 -23.38 10.69 32.78
CA ILE A 470 -23.27 10.32 31.35
C ILE A 470 -22.07 9.41 31.11
N LYS A 471 -20.96 9.60 31.84
CA LYS A 471 -19.78 8.73 31.72
C LYS A 471 -20.11 7.31 32.16
N GLU A 472 -20.85 7.17 33.26
CA GLU A 472 -21.32 5.89 33.77
C GLU A 472 -22.31 5.23 32.81
N LEU A 473 -23.26 6.00 32.25
CA LEU A 473 -24.18 5.50 31.22
C LEU A 473 -23.44 4.97 29.98
N ARG A 474 -22.45 5.70 29.46
CA ARG A 474 -21.61 5.24 28.35
C ARG A 474 -20.88 3.93 28.69
N HIS A 475 -20.30 3.85 29.88
CA HIS A 475 -19.62 2.65 30.34
C HIS A 475 -20.57 1.44 30.42
N ASN A 476 -21.78 1.64 30.96
CA ASN A 476 -22.77 0.59 31.11
C ASN A 476 -23.36 0.13 29.77
N ILE A 477 -23.60 1.05 28.83
CA ILE A 477 -23.96 0.70 27.44
C ILE A 477 -22.85 -0.14 26.81
N LYS A 478 -21.59 0.31 26.88
CA LYS A 478 -20.43 -0.42 26.33
C LYS A 478 -20.38 -1.85 26.89
N LYS A 479 -20.41 -1.98 28.21
CA LYS A 479 -20.34 -3.28 28.93
C LYS A 479 -21.52 -4.20 28.60
N ARG A 480 -22.75 -3.66 28.55
CA ARG A 480 -23.96 -4.44 28.28
C ARG A 480 -24.02 -4.88 26.83
N ALA A 481 -23.77 -3.97 25.88
CA ALA A 481 -23.71 -4.26 24.45
C ALA A 481 -22.68 -5.35 24.16
N SER A 482 -21.42 -5.18 24.61
CA SER A 482 -20.36 -6.18 24.38
C SER A 482 -20.76 -7.56 24.88
N LYS A 483 -21.34 -7.66 26.08
CA LYS A 483 -21.75 -8.95 26.66
C LYS A 483 -22.92 -9.59 25.91
N LEU A 484 -23.86 -8.80 25.42
CA LEU A 484 -25.01 -9.30 24.64
C LEU A 484 -24.56 -9.77 23.26
N ILE A 485 -23.69 -9.00 22.60
CA ILE A 485 -23.11 -9.35 21.31
C ILE A 485 -22.21 -10.58 21.40
N GLU A 486 -21.36 -10.68 22.42
CA GLU A 486 -20.50 -11.85 22.65
C GLU A 486 -21.33 -13.13 22.85
N ARG A 487 -22.45 -13.04 23.58
CA ARG A 487 -23.35 -14.18 23.76
C ARG A 487 -24.12 -14.56 22.49
N ALA A 488 -24.50 -13.56 21.70
CA ALA A 488 -25.29 -13.76 20.50
C ALA A 488 -24.45 -14.31 19.35
N TYR A 489 -23.25 -13.76 19.15
CA TYR A 489 -22.45 -13.94 17.94
C TYR A 489 -21.03 -14.43 18.20
N GLN A 490 -20.65 -14.69 19.45
CA GLN A 490 -19.30 -15.13 19.84
C GLN A 490 -18.18 -14.17 19.40
N LYS A 491 -18.53 -12.89 19.21
CA LYS A 491 -17.61 -11.80 18.85
C LYS A 491 -17.56 -10.73 19.92
N LYS A 492 -16.41 -10.06 20.09
CA LYS A 492 -16.24 -8.94 21.00
C LYS A 492 -15.93 -7.65 20.22
N PRO A 493 -16.91 -7.07 19.51
CA PRO A 493 -16.65 -5.85 18.74
C PRO A 493 -16.33 -4.67 19.65
N VAL A 494 -15.64 -3.69 19.08
CA VAL A 494 -15.50 -2.37 19.71
C VAL A 494 -16.87 -1.69 19.71
N VAL A 495 -17.39 -1.40 20.91
CA VAL A 495 -18.69 -0.73 21.09
C VAL A 495 -18.49 0.78 21.26
N LEU A 496 -19.15 1.56 20.41
CA LEU A 496 -19.14 3.02 20.39
C LEU A 496 -20.53 3.58 20.78
N PRO A 497 -20.71 4.00 22.05
CA PRO A 497 -21.96 4.62 22.50
C PRO A 497 -22.04 6.10 22.10
N ALA A 498 -22.92 6.42 21.15
CA ALA A 498 -23.21 7.76 20.68
C ALA A 498 -24.47 8.33 21.38
N ILE A 499 -24.26 9.04 22.48
CA ILE A 499 -25.34 9.66 23.26
C ILE A 499 -25.45 11.14 22.90
N VAL A 500 -26.59 11.56 22.36
CA VAL A 500 -26.87 12.95 21.98
C VAL A 500 -27.89 13.55 22.95
N GLU A 501 -27.56 14.67 23.59
CA GLU A 501 -28.52 15.39 24.42
C GLU A 501 -29.38 16.33 23.57
N ILE A 502 -30.67 16.04 23.51
CA ILE A 502 -31.64 16.82 22.76
C ILE A 502 -32.31 17.81 23.71
N ARG A 503 -32.28 19.10 23.35
CA ARG A 503 -33.01 20.15 24.04
C ARG A 503 -34.35 20.31 23.33
N TYR A 504 -35.41 19.77 23.93
CA TYR A 504 -36.74 20.14 23.47
C TYR A 504 -36.99 21.62 23.79
N LEU A 505 -37.46 22.37 22.80
CA LEU A 505 -38.27 23.56 23.02
C LEU A 505 -39.41 23.16 23.96
N THR A 506 -39.58 23.90 25.06
CA THR A 506 -40.60 23.60 26.07
C THR A 506 -41.98 23.49 25.41
N PRO A 507 -42.92 22.72 25.98
CA PRO A 507 -44.31 22.72 25.52
C PRO A 507 -44.87 24.15 25.38
N LEU A 508 -44.44 25.06 26.27
CA LEU A 508 -44.77 26.48 26.18
C LEU A 508 -44.33 27.13 24.87
N THR A 509 -43.11 26.86 24.39
CA THR A 509 -42.62 27.42 23.11
C THR A 509 -43.32 26.83 21.88
N VAL A 510 -43.71 25.55 21.93
CA VAL A 510 -44.53 24.93 20.86
C VAL A 510 -45.95 25.50 20.86
N ILE A 511 -46.54 25.71 22.04
CA ILE A 511 -47.83 26.39 22.21
C ILE A 511 -47.73 27.86 21.75
N PHE A 512 -46.62 28.54 22.03
CA PHE A 512 -46.39 29.92 21.59
C PHE A 512 -46.25 30.02 20.07
N LEU A 513 -45.56 29.07 19.43
CA LEU A 513 -45.47 28.95 17.96
C LEU A 513 -46.80 28.59 17.29
N LEU A 514 -47.60 27.71 17.91
CA LEU A 514 -48.96 27.40 17.45
C LEU A 514 -49.91 28.60 17.64
N ALA A 515 -49.82 29.32 18.75
CA ALA A 515 -50.60 30.52 19.02
C ALA A 515 -50.25 31.70 18.09
N LEU A 516 -49.02 31.75 17.57
CA LEU A 516 -48.60 32.74 16.56
C LEU A 516 -49.04 32.38 15.13
N THR A 517 -49.20 31.09 14.82
CA THR A 517 -49.52 30.62 13.46
C THR A 517 -51.03 30.52 13.21
N ILE A 518 -51.84 30.25 14.25
CA ILE A 518 -53.31 30.18 14.13
C ILE A 518 -53.95 31.52 13.69
N PRO A 519 -53.58 32.70 14.21
CA PRO A 519 -54.13 33.99 13.75
C PRO A 519 -53.76 34.31 12.30
N ILE A 520 -52.57 33.87 11.84
CA ILE A 520 -52.09 34.08 10.47
C ILE A 520 -52.90 33.21 9.49
N LEU A 521 -53.15 31.95 9.85
CA LEU A 521 -54.00 31.04 9.06
C LEU A 521 -55.48 31.48 9.03
N VAL A 522 -56.01 31.99 10.15
CA VAL A 522 -57.37 32.57 10.20
C VAL A 522 -57.45 33.88 9.40
N GLY A 523 -56.40 34.70 9.42
CA GLY A 523 -56.29 35.90 8.59
C GLY A 523 -56.29 35.57 7.09
N ILE A 524 -55.55 34.55 6.67
CA ILE A 524 -55.52 34.09 5.26
C ILE A 524 -56.89 33.54 4.83
N ALA A 525 -57.62 32.85 5.71
CA ALA A 525 -58.95 32.33 5.41
C ALA A 525 -60.04 33.42 5.31
N VAL A 526 -59.93 34.52 6.06
CA VAL A 526 -60.91 35.63 6.03
C VAL A 526 -60.68 36.56 4.84
N PHE A 527 -59.44 36.70 4.35
CA PHE A 527 -59.11 37.52 3.18
C PHE A 527 -59.22 36.81 1.82
N ALA A 528 -59.51 35.50 1.79
CA ALA A 528 -59.64 34.73 0.54
C ALA A 528 -60.98 34.96 -0.22
N LYS A 529 -61.89 35.79 0.30
CA LYS A 529 -63.23 36.03 -0.31
C LYS A 529 -63.36 37.05 -1.47
N PRO A 530 -62.31 37.71 -2.02
CA PRO A 530 -62.45 38.47 -3.27
C PRO A 530 -61.74 37.87 -4.50
N PHE A 531 -61.13 36.68 -4.43
CA PHE A 531 -60.33 36.16 -5.56
C PHE A 531 -61.13 35.48 -6.68
N GLU A 532 -62.43 35.18 -6.48
CA GLU A 532 -63.29 34.58 -7.50
C GLU A 532 -63.66 35.55 -8.65
N TYR A 533 -63.49 36.86 -8.46
CA TYR A 533 -63.82 37.85 -9.49
C TYR A 533 -62.69 38.07 -10.51
N TYR A 534 -61.43 37.82 -10.15
CA TYR A 534 -60.27 38.05 -11.02
C TYR A 534 -60.04 36.94 -12.05
N VAL A 535 -60.38 35.69 -11.72
CA VAL A 535 -60.17 34.53 -12.61
C VAL A 535 -61.18 34.50 -13.78
N ARG A 536 -62.36 35.10 -13.62
CA ARG A 536 -63.35 35.23 -14.71
C ARG A 536 -63.01 36.31 -15.73
N PHE A 537 -62.21 37.32 -15.37
CA PHE A 537 -61.80 38.39 -16.29
C PHE A 537 -60.65 37.94 -17.21
N PHE A 538 -59.73 37.08 -16.75
CA PHE A 538 -58.58 36.62 -17.53
C PHE A 538 -58.91 35.59 -18.62
N ASN A 539 -59.94 34.76 -18.42
CA ASN A 539 -60.36 33.76 -19.42
C ASN A 539 -61.12 34.35 -20.62
N LEU A 540 -61.49 35.63 -20.58
CA LEU A 540 -62.15 36.32 -21.69
C LEU A 540 -61.15 36.90 -22.72
N ILE A 541 -59.88 37.09 -22.34
CA ILE A 541 -58.87 37.75 -23.18
C ILE A 541 -58.10 36.76 -24.07
N PHE A 542 -57.99 35.49 -23.70
CA PHE A 542 -57.15 34.52 -24.44
C PHE A 542 -57.84 33.74 -25.57
N ARG A 543 -59.12 34.02 -25.87
CA ARG A 543 -59.86 33.33 -26.94
C ARG A 543 -59.91 34.06 -28.29
N HIS A 544 -59.10 35.10 -28.50
CA HIS A 544 -59.22 35.93 -29.71
C HIS A 544 -57.97 36.20 -30.54
N HIS A 545 -56.85 35.49 -30.36
CA HIS A 545 -55.73 35.59 -31.31
C HIS A 545 -55.27 34.21 -31.80
N SER A 546 -56.09 33.63 -32.67
CA SER A 546 -55.63 32.74 -33.74
C SER A 546 -55.89 33.45 -35.06
N LYS A 547 -54.85 33.76 -35.84
CA LYS A 547 -54.75 33.49 -37.29
C LYS A 547 -53.52 34.12 -37.98
N LYS A 548 -52.82 33.23 -38.72
CA LYS A 548 -52.08 33.41 -40.01
C LYS A 548 -50.74 34.14 -39.93
N LYS A 549 -49.66 33.80 -40.66
CA LYS A 549 -49.29 32.88 -41.77
C LYS A 549 -47.72 32.87 -41.77
N ALA A 550 -46.92 31.91 -42.26
CA ALA A 550 -46.83 31.35 -43.62
C ALA A 550 -45.86 30.12 -43.66
N GLU A 551 -45.83 29.47 -44.83
CA GLU A 551 -45.44 28.08 -45.21
C GLU A 551 -43.94 27.82 -45.54
N PRO A 552 -43.55 26.53 -45.79
CA PRO A 552 -42.19 26.00 -45.72
C PRO A 552 -41.50 25.78 -47.08
N GLY A 553 -40.16 25.69 -47.07
CA GLY A 553 -39.33 25.33 -48.24
C GLY A 553 -38.68 23.94 -48.08
N GLU A 554 -38.86 23.11 -49.11
CA GLU A 554 -38.36 21.74 -49.27
C GLU A 554 -36.85 21.66 -49.51
N SER A 555 -36.21 20.58 -49.03
CA SER A 555 -35.01 20.01 -49.65
C SER A 555 -34.99 18.49 -49.46
N LYS A 556 -35.03 17.79 -50.59
CA LYS A 556 -35.20 16.34 -50.76
C LYS A 556 -33.95 15.56 -50.34
N ALA A 557 -34.15 14.47 -49.61
CA ALA A 557 -33.18 13.38 -49.47
C ALA A 557 -33.16 12.53 -50.77
N PRO A 558 -31.98 12.03 -51.22
CA PRO A 558 -31.92 11.09 -52.32
C PRO A 558 -32.29 9.68 -51.84
N THR A 559 -33.23 9.05 -52.55
CA THR A 559 -33.55 7.63 -52.46
C THR A 559 -32.53 6.83 -53.29
N PRO A 560 -31.96 5.71 -52.81
CA PRO A 560 -31.28 4.76 -53.68
C PRO A 560 -32.29 3.84 -54.38
N ALA A 561 -31.99 3.52 -55.64
CA ALA A 561 -32.76 2.66 -56.54
C ALA A 561 -32.69 1.15 -56.17
N PRO A 562 -33.61 0.30 -56.68
CA PRO A 562 -33.69 -1.13 -56.37
C PRO A 562 -32.92 -2.03 -57.38
N PHE A 563 -32.94 -3.35 -57.11
CA PHE A 563 -32.40 -4.52 -57.86
C PHE A 563 -30.98 -4.97 -57.42
N SER A 564 -30.63 -6.26 -57.24
CA SER A 564 -31.26 -7.57 -57.48
C SER A 564 -30.43 -8.69 -56.78
N PRO A 565 -30.87 -9.97 -56.75
CA PRO A 565 -30.41 -11.01 -55.80
C PRO A 565 -29.33 -12.01 -56.31
N ILE A 566 -28.57 -12.59 -55.34
CA ILE A 566 -28.10 -14.01 -55.21
C ILE A 566 -26.95 -14.46 -56.19
N PRO A 567 -25.91 -15.23 -55.77
CA PRO A 567 -26.07 -16.52 -55.08
C PRO A 567 -25.11 -16.92 -53.94
N LEU A 568 -25.65 -17.88 -53.19
CA LEU A 568 -25.05 -18.76 -52.18
C LEU A 568 -24.23 -19.91 -52.80
N SER A 569 -23.38 -20.48 -51.94
CA SER A 569 -22.95 -21.89 -51.82
C SER A 569 -21.59 -22.29 -52.43
N PRO A 570 -20.93 -23.38 -51.92
CA PRO A 570 -21.26 -24.24 -50.76
C PRO A 570 -20.10 -24.47 -49.75
N GLU A 571 -20.49 -24.92 -48.56
CA GLU A 571 -19.65 -25.66 -47.62
C GLU A 571 -18.99 -26.90 -48.26
N LYS A 572 -17.83 -27.30 -47.72
CA LYS A 572 -17.56 -28.74 -47.51
C LYS A 572 -16.73 -28.99 -46.22
N PRO A 573 -16.99 -30.12 -45.54
CA PRO A 573 -16.50 -30.44 -44.20
C PRO A 573 -15.28 -31.38 -44.25
N VAL A 574 -14.49 -31.41 -43.17
CA VAL A 574 -13.53 -32.51 -42.88
C VAL A 574 -13.53 -32.75 -41.37
N ILE A 575 -14.36 -33.67 -40.86
CA ILE A 575 -14.07 -35.08 -40.52
C ILE A 575 -13.01 -35.21 -39.40
N PHE A 576 -13.50 -35.53 -38.19
CA PHE A 576 -12.72 -36.10 -37.10
C PHE A 576 -12.57 -37.62 -37.28
N PRO A 577 -11.40 -38.22 -36.99
CA PRO A 577 -11.32 -39.63 -36.65
C PRO A 577 -11.41 -39.81 -35.12
N ASN A 578 -12.47 -40.48 -34.70
CA ASN A 578 -12.62 -41.16 -33.41
C ASN A 578 -12.32 -42.64 -33.64
N VAL A 579 -11.38 -43.24 -32.90
CA VAL A 579 -11.34 -44.63 -32.33
C VAL A 579 -10.08 -44.61 -31.42
N GLY A 580 -10.02 -45.02 -30.15
CA GLY A 580 -10.85 -45.91 -29.34
C GLY A 580 -9.95 -47.00 -28.71
N GLN A 581 -9.86 -46.96 -27.38
CA GLN A 581 -9.62 -48.06 -26.42
C GLN A 581 -8.25 -48.76 -26.28
N GLY A 582 -7.65 -48.57 -25.09
CA GLY A 582 -7.46 -49.62 -24.09
C GLY A 582 -6.05 -50.17 -23.90
N VAL A 583 -5.49 -50.07 -22.67
CA VAL A 583 -4.96 -51.17 -21.82
C VAL A 583 -4.57 -50.60 -20.44
N THR A 584 -4.71 -51.45 -19.44
CA THR A 584 -4.81 -51.30 -17.98
C THR A 584 -3.49 -51.08 -17.21
N SER A 585 -3.68 -50.82 -15.91
CA SER A 585 -2.74 -50.68 -14.78
C SER A 585 -1.54 -51.63 -14.72
N ASP A 586 -0.38 -51.13 -14.24
CA ASP A 586 0.22 -51.55 -12.95
C ASP A 586 1.59 -50.90 -12.66
N SER A 587 1.74 -50.49 -11.39
CA SER A 587 2.95 -50.41 -10.56
C SER A 587 3.87 -49.16 -10.56
N PRO A 588 4.50 -48.86 -9.38
CA PRO A 588 4.91 -47.52 -8.97
C PRO A 588 6.42 -47.24 -9.15
N LEU A 589 6.79 -45.96 -9.29
CA LEU A 589 8.18 -45.50 -9.33
C LEU A 589 8.74 -45.21 -7.92
N PRO A 590 10.01 -45.55 -7.64
CA PRO A 590 10.58 -45.58 -6.29
C PRO A 590 11.25 -44.27 -5.88
N HIS A 591 11.24 -43.97 -4.57
CA HIS A 591 12.33 -43.21 -3.93
C HIS A 591 13.56 -44.12 -3.78
N PRO A 592 14.79 -43.58 -3.88
CA PRO A 592 15.66 -43.69 -2.73
C PRO A 592 16.67 -42.54 -2.51
N SER A 593 17.04 -42.47 -1.24
CA SER A 593 18.02 -41.67 -0.50
C SER A 593 19.51 -42.01 -0.74
N ALA A 594 20.37 -41.02 -0.40
CA ALA A 594 21.71 -41.11 0.21
C ALA A 594 22.88 -41.81 -0.52
N PHE A 595 23.92 -41.03 -0.87
CA PHE A 595 25.36 -41.40 -0.96
C PHE A 595 26.18 -40.12 -0.71
N SER A 596 26.80 -39.90 0.46
CA SER A 596 28.11 -40.35 0.95
C SER A 596 29.34 -39.57 0.40
N GLU A 597 29.92 -38.77 1.30
CA GLU A 597 31.34 -38.45 1.55
C GLU A 597 32.44 -38.55 0.47
N ASN A 598 33.20 -37.45 0.41
CA ASN A 598 34.66 -37.32 0.28
C ASN A 598 35.37 -37.74 -1.02
N LYS A 599 35.94 -36.72 -1.71
CA LYS A 599 37.38 -36.68 -2.00
C LYS A 599 37.88 -35.24 -2.21
N PHE A 600 38.69 -34.80 -1.27
CA PHE A 600 39.59 -33.65 -1.35
C PHE A 600 40.59 -33.81 -2.51
N PHE A 601 40.85 -32.74 -3.24
CA PHE A 601 42.13 -32.52 -3.92
C PHE A 601 42.67 -31.15 -3.50
N SER A 602 43.90 -31.17 -2.99
CA SER A 602 44.70 -30.03 -2.57
C SER A 602 45.36 -29.31 -3.77
N PRO A 603 45.79 -28.04 -3.58
CA PRO A 603 46.07 -27.10 -4.66
C PRO A 603 47.57 -27.00 -4.92
N GLU A 604 48.03 -27.39 -6.12
CA GLU A 604 49.41 -27.11 -6.58
C GLU A 604 49.51 -27.37 -8.08
N ALA A 605 49.41 -26.30 -8.89
CA ALA A 605 50.15 -26.09 -10.14
C ALA A 605 49.51 -24.94 -10.92
N ILE A 606 50.36 -24.23 -11.68
CA ILE A 606 50.06 -23.15 -12.62
C ILE A 606 50.10 -21.75 -11.99
N ILE A 607 51.31 -21.37 -11.56
CA ILE A 607 51.86 -20.04 -11.84
C ILE A 607 52.81 -20.21 -13.03
N SER A 608 52.61 -19.43 -14.10
CA SER A 608 53.66 -19.02 -15.04
C SER A 608 53.08 -17.97 -15.99
N GLU A 609 53.61 -16.77 -15.83
CA GLU A 609 53.27 -15.51 -16.48
C GLU A 609 53.48 -15.48 -18.00
N LYS A 610 52.78 -14.55 -18.66
CA LYS A 610 53.41 -13.66 -19.65
C LYS A 610 52.73 -12.29 -19.62
N GLU A 611 53.42 -11.34 -19.00
CA GLU A 611 53.18 -9.92 -19.13
C GLU A 611 53.32 -9.48 -20.60
N SER A 612 52.36 -8.68 -21.06
CA SER A 612 52.43 -7.90 -22.29
C SER A 612 52.30 -6.44 -21.90
N SER A 613 53.45 -5.78 -21.81
CA SER A 613 53.61 -4.36 -21.57
C SER A 613 53.41 -3.58 -22.88
N GLN A 614 52.34 -2.79 -22.94
CA GLN A 614 52.26 -1.62 -23.82
C GLN A 614 51.70 -0.43 -23.03
N PRO A 615 52.32 0.75 -23.09
CA PRO A 615 51.78 1.95 -22.45
C PRO A 615 50.58 2.47 -23.24
N SER A 616 49.46 2.66 -22.56
CA SER A 616 48.31 3.39 -23.10
C SER A 616 48.73 4.82 -23.47
N PRO A 617 48.24 5.39 -24.59
CA PRO A 617 48.53 6.77 -24.94
C PRO A 617 47.97 7.74 -23.89
N PRO A 618 48.56 8.93 -23.71
CA PRO A 618 48.03 9.93 -22.80
C PRO A 618 46.62 10.32 -23.25
N ILE A 619 45.66 10.22 -22.33
CA ILE A 619 44.31 10.74 -22.55
C ILE A 619 44.45 12.27 -22.65
N THR A 620 44.36 12.78 -23.87
CA THR A 620 44.17 14.21 -24.15
C THR A 620 42.87 14.65 -23.48
N SER A 621 42.98 15.55 -22.51
CA SER A 621 41.84 16.21 -21.87
C SER A 621 41.05 16.97 -22.92
N PHE A 622 39.83 16.50 -23.20
CA PHE A 622 38.83 17.36 -23.85
C PHE A 622 38.44 18.47 -22.87
N PRO A 623 38.35 19.73 -23.31
CA PRO A 623 37.83 20.78 -22.47
C PRO A 623 36.37 20.46 -22.15
N ILE A 624 36.07 20.30 -20.87
CA ILE A 624 34.70 20.28 -20.37
C ILE A 624 34.16 21.68 -20.67
N SER A 625 33.33 21.80 -21.71
CA SER A 625 32.49 22.98 -21.87
C SER A 625 31.48 22.94 -20.73
N ASP A 626 31.54 23.95 -19.86
CA ASP A 626 30.58 24.16 -18.78
C ASP A 626 29.14 24.03 -19.33
N PRO A 627 28.22 23.43 -18.57
CA PRO A 627 26.82 23.47 -18.94
C PRO A 627 26.40 24.93 -19.10
N ILE A 628 25.87 25.28 -20.27
CA ILE A 628 25.28 26.59 -20.53
C ILE A 628 24.11 26.73 -19.55
N ILE A 629 24.35 27.45 -18.46
CA ILE A 629 23.32 27.92 -17.54
C ILE A 629 22.54 28.99 -18.31
N PRO A 630 21.22 28.86 -18.49
CA PRO A 630 20.42 29.95 -19.01
C PRO A 630 20.53 31.14 -18.05
N THR A 631 21.32 32.14 -18.45
CA THR A 631 21.39 33.44 -17.79
C THR A 631 20.20 34.27 -18.23
N GLU A 632 19.02 33.99 -17.71
CA GLU A 632 17.97 34.97 -17.42
C GLU A 632 16.80 34.29 -16.69
N PRO A 633 16.37 34.82 -15.53
CA PRO A 633 15.16 34.34 -14.87
C PRO A 633 13.94 34.77 -15.68
N LEU A 634 13.11 33.81 -16.11
CA LEU A 634 11.75 34.09 -16.55
C LEU A 634 10.97 34.65 -15.34
N GLY A 635 10.96 35.97 -15.22
CA GLY A 635 10.24 36.70 -14.19
C GLY A 635 8.74 36.51 -14.34
N ALA A 636 8.17 35.65 -13.50
CA ALA A 636 6.77 35.76 -13.16
C ALA A 636 6.64 36.84 -12.07
N ILE A 637 6.17 38.02 -12.47
CA ILE A 637 5.79 39.09 -11.56
C ILE A 637 4.55 38.60 -10.79
N PHE A 638 4.73 38.16 -9.56
CA PHE A 638 3.65 38.01 -8.58
C PHE A 638 3.81 39.12 -7.53
N PRO A 639 2.81 39.99 -7.34
CA PRO A 639 2.88 41.02 -6.30
C PRO A 639 2.92 40.37 -4.91
N GLU A 640 3.79 40.89 -4.03
CA GLU A 640 3.80 40.54 -2.61
C GLU A 640 2.43 40.82 -1.98
N HIS A 641 1.73 39.75 -1.57
CA HIS A 641 0.64 39.85 -0.62
C HIS A 641 1.04 39.16 0.69
N GLN A 642 1.03 39.97 1.76
CA GLN A 642 1.18 39.52 3.14
C GLN A 642 0.02 38.57 3.47
N GLU A 643 0.32 37.30 3.74
CA GLU A 643 -0.68 36.31 4.16
C GLU A 643 -1.07 36.53 5.62
N THR A 644 -2.20 37.20 5.83
CA THR A 644 -3.05 36.94 7.01
C THR A 644 -3.86 35.68 6.72
N THR A 645 -3.66 34.61 7.47
CA THR A 645 -4.37 33.34 7.32
C THR A 645 -5.88 33.51 7.54
N PRO A 646 -6.75 33.31 6.53
CA PRO A 646 -8.19 33.25 6.74
C PRO A 646 -8.59 31.84 7.20
N SER A 647 -9.67 31.75 7.98
CA SER A 647 -10.25 30.48 8.41
C SER A 647 -10.74 29.63 7.23
N PRO A 648 -10.81 28.28 7.35
CA PRO A 648 -11.01 27.35 6.23
C PRO A 648 -12.34 27.49 5.48
N ASN A 649 -13.27 28.30 6.00
CA ASN A 649 -14.63 28.43 5.46
C ASN A 649 -14.85 29.66 4.57
N SER A 650 -13.83 30.46 4.27
CA SER A 650 -14.02 31.72 3.53
C SER A 650 -13.66 31.67 2.03
N ILE A 651 -12.90 30.67 1.58
CA ILE A 651 -12.35 30.63 0.20
C ILE A 651 -13.33 29.99 -0.81
N TYR A 652 -14.36 29.27 -0.35
CA TYR A 652 -15.26 28.53 -1.25
C TYR A 652 -16.66 29.14 -1.44
N LEU A 653 -16.91 30.33 -0.89
CA LEU A 653 -18.25 30.95 -0.98
C LEU A 653 -18.67 31.35 -2.41
N ASN A 654 -17.71 31.51 -3.33
CA ASN A 654 -17.96 31.96 -4.71
C ASN A 654 -17.32 31.05 -5.79
N TYR A 655 -16.92 29.82 -5.44
CA TYR A 655 -16.36 28.91 -6.43
C TYR A 655 -17.47 28.24 -7.25
N GLU A 656 -17.60 28.64 -8.52
CA GLU A 656 -18.50 27.97 -9.46
C GLU A 656 -17.79 26.76 -10.09
N LEU A 657 -18.49 25.62 -10.10
CA LEU A 657 -17.96 24.41 -10.73
C LEU A 657 -17.77 24.63 -12.25
N PRO A 658 -16.63 24.17 -12.81
CA PRO A 658 -16.41 24.24 -14.26
C PRO A 658 -17.48 23.46 -15.02
N SER A 659 -17.90 24.00 -16.17
CA SER A 659 -18.96 23.40 -16.98
C SER A 659 -18.59 22.00 -17.46
N VAL A 660 -19.56 21.09 -17.42
CA VAL A 660 -19.47 19.73 -17.97
C VAL A 660 -19.18 19.75 -19.48
N ALA A 661 -19.41 20.89 -20.16
CA ALA A 661 -19.06 21.11 -21.56
C ALA A 661 -17.56 20.96 -21.86
N LEU A 662 -16.68 21.09 -20.85
CA LEU A 662 -15.22 20.95 -21.00
C LEU A 662 -14.75 19.50 -21.21
N LEU A 663 -15.62 18.51 -21.01
CA LEU A 663 -15.30 17.09 -21.21
C LEU A 663 -15.69 16.66 -22.63
N ASP A 664 -14.98 15.71 -23.24
CA ASP A 664 -15.33 15.23 -24.59
C ASP A 664 -16.70 14.54 -24.64
N GLU A 665 -17.38 14.62 -25.79
CA GLU A 665 -18.62 13.89 -26.00
C GLU A 665 -18.37 12.38 -26.02
N PRO A 666 -19.21 11.57 -25.34
CA PRO A 666 -19.04 10.13 -25.33
C PRO A 666 -19.27 9.57 -26.74
N VAL A 667 -18.23 9.01 -27.35
CA VAL A 667 -18.35 8.25 -28.59
C VAL A 667 -19.11 6.95 -28.31
N PRO A 668 -20.15 6.59 -29.08
CA PRO A 668 -20.84 5.31 -28.94
C PRO A 668 -19.82 4.17 -29.05
N SER A 669 -19.68 3.37 -27.99
CA SER A 669 -18.72 2.28 -28.00
C SER A 669 -19.22 1.12 -28.86
N GLN A 670 -18.33 0.48 -29.63
CA GLN A 670 -18.64 -0.78 -30.34
C GLN A 670 -19.19 -1.87 -29.39
N ALA A 671 -18.89 -1.78 -28.09
CA ALA A 671 -19.44 -2.65 -27.07
C ALA A 671 -20.96 -2.43 -26.84
N THR A 672 -21.47 -1.20 -26.99
CA THR A 672 -22.89 -0.88 -26.83
C THR A 672 -23.74 -1.52 -27.93
N GLU A 673 -23.36 -1.32 -29.19
CA GLU A 673 -24.05 -1.94 -30.34
C GLU A 673 -23.97 -3.48 -30.29
N PHE A 674 -22.82 -4.02 -29.89
CA PHE A 674 -22.64 -5.46 -29.69
C PHE A 674 -23.59 -6.00 -28.61
N ASN A 675 -23.70 -5.31 -27.48
CA ASN A 675 -24.58 -5.73 -26.39
C ASN A 675 -26.07 -5.59 -26.74
N GLU A 676 -26.48 -4.58 -27.50
CA GLU A 676 -27.87 -4.43 -27.96
C GLU A 676 -28.34 -5.64 -28.75
N GLN A 677 -27.52 -6.13 -29.69
CA GLN A 677 -27.84 -7.32 -30.47
C GLN A 677 -27.91 -8.59 -29.60
N ARG A 678 -26.99 -8.73 -28.63
CA ARG A 678 -26.93 -9.89 -27.74
C ARG A 678 -28.06 -9.91 -26.72
N ILE A 679 -28.46 -8.76 -26.19
CA ILE A 679 -29.56 -8.65 -25.23
C ILE A 679 -30.90 -8.94 -25.90
N ALA A 680 -31.10 -8.55 -27.15
CA ALA A 680 -32.29 -8.95 -27.91
C ALA A 680 -32.40 -10.48 -28.06
N ALA A 681 -31.29 -11.17 -28.34
CA ALA A 681 -31.25 -12.64 -28.40
C ALA A 681 -31.52 -13.28 -27.03
N LYS A 682 -30.93 -12.74 -25.94
CA LYS A 682 -31.19 -13.19 -24.57
C LYS A 682 -32.65 -12.97 -24.15
N ALA A 683 -33.28 -11.88 -24.58
CA ALA A 683 -34.69 -11.62 -24.32
C ALA A 683 -35.60 -12.68 -24.96
N ALA A 684 -35.28 -13.14 -26.17
CA ALA A 684 -36.02 -14.22 -26.81
C ALA A 684 -35.89 -15.54 -26.04
N LEU A 685 -34.69 -15.87 -25.55
CA LEU A 685 -34.46 -17.04 -24.70
C LEU A 685 -35.27 -16.97 -23.40
N VAL A 686 -35.30 -15.80 -22.72
CA VAL A 686 -36.13 -15.61 -21.52
C VAL A 686 -37.61 -15.90 -21.80
N ILE A 687 -38.15 -15.37 -22.91
CA ILE A 687 -39.56 -15.60 -23.28
C ILE A 687 -39.81 -17.10 -23.53
N GLU A 688 -38.90 -17.77 -24.23
CA GLU A 688 -39.02 -19.21 -24.52
C GLU A 688 -38.94 -20.06 -23.26
N THR A 689 -37.96 -19.80 -22.38
CA THR A 689 -37.80 -20.52 -21.10
C THR A 689 -39.02 -20.35 -20.21
N LEU A 690 -39.56 -19.13 -20.10
CA LEU A 690 -40.77 -18.88 -19.31
C LEU A 690 -41.99 -19.57 -19.91
N LYS A 691 -42.11 -19.59 -21.24
CA LYS A 691 -43.19 -20.29 -21.93
C LYS A 691 -43.15 -21.80 -21.69
N LEU A 692 -41.97 -22.42 -21.67
CA LEU A 692 -41.80 -23.85 -21.31
C LEU A 692 -42.29 -24.16 -19.89
N HIS A 693 -42.20 -23.19 -18.98
CA HIS A 693 -42.68 -23.28 -17.61
C HIS A 693 -44.14 -22.82 -17.43
N GLY A 694 -44.88 -22.68 -18.54
CA GLY A 694 -46.30 -22.32 -18.52
C GLY A 694 -46.58 -20.85 -18.20
N MET A 695 -45.59 -19.97 -18.34
CA MET A 695 -45.73 -18.51 -18.19
C MET A 695 -45.52 -17.82 -19.53
N ASN A 696 -46.59 -17.31 -20.10
CA ASN A 696 -46.48 -16.40 -21.23
C ASN A 696 -46.17 -15.01 -20.68
N VAL A 697 -45.16 -14.36 -21.25
CA VAL A 697 -44.72 -13.03 -20.83
C VAL A 697 -44.41 -12.16 -22.03
N LYS A 698 -44.46 -10.85 -21.83
CA LYS A 698 -44.10 -9.87 -22.86
C LYS A 698 -42.97 -8.98 -22.35
N VAL A 699 -41.92 -8.80 -23.16
CA VAL A 699 -40.86 -7.83 -22.88
C VAL A 699 -41.32 -6.47 -23.44
N ASN A 700 -41.53 -5.49 -22.56
CA ASN A 700 -42.00 -4.16 -22.97
C ASN A 700 -40.85 -3.18 -23.18
N ASN A 701 -39.75 -3.35 -22.47
CA ASN A 701 -38.60 -2.45 -22.58
C ASN A 701 -37.29 -3.19 -22.32
N GLN A 702 -36.24 -2.76 -23.00
CA GLN A 702 -34.89 -3.28 -22.86
C GLN A 702 -33.95 -2.09 -22.69
N VAL A 703 -33.25 -2.04 -21.56
CA VAL A 703 -32.29 -0.97 -21.26
C VAL A 703 -30.90 -1.58 -21.22
N VAL A 704 -30.09 -1.30 -22.24
CA VAL A 704 -28.72 -1.78 -22.30
C VAL A 704 -27.82 -0.88 -21.47
N GLY A 705 -27.26 -1.43 -20.39
CA GLY A 705 -26.29 -0.72 -19.56
C GLY A 705 -24.85 -1.03 -19.98
N PRO A 706 -23.86 -0.46 -19.28
CA PRO A 706 -22.44 -0.71 -19.56
C PRO A 706 -21.96 -2.08 -19.07
N ARG A 707 -22.44 -2.55 -17.90
CA ARG A 707 -22.08 -3.88 -17.34
C ARG A 707 -23.24 -4.86 -17.30
N VAL A 708 -24.44 -4.36 -17.04
CA VAL A 708 -25.67 -5.14 -16.94
C VAL A 708 -26.73 -4.48 -17.79
N SER A 709 -27.58 -5.28 -18.41
CA SER A 709 -28.74 -4.82 -19.17
C SER A 709 -30.00 -5.31 -18.52
N LYS A 710 -31.02 -4.46 -18.50
CA LYS A 710 -32.28 -4.72 -17.82
C LYS A 710 -33.38 -5.00 -18.84
N LEU A 711 -34.07 -6.12 -18.68
CA LEU A 711 -35.30 -6.46 -19.40
C LEU A 711 -36.50 -6.18 -18.49
N GLU A 712 -37.47 -5.39 -18.94
CA GLU A 712 -38.73 -5.16 -18.23
C GLU A 712 -39.82 -6.04 -18.84
N ILE A 713 -40.38 -6.92 -18.00
CA ILE A 713 -41.28 -7.99 -18.40
C ILE A 713 -42.65 -7.79 -17.74
N GLU A 714 -43.69 -7.88 -18.56
CA GLU A 714 -45.09 -7.87 -18.14
C GLU A 714 -45.57 -9.30 -17.90
N LEU A 715 -46.16 -9.54 -16.72
CA LEU A 715 -46.78 -10.81 -16.35
C LEU A 715 -48.27 -10.81 -16.74
N GLU A 716 -48.79 -11.97 -17.16
CA GLU A 716 -50.24 -12.15 -17.38
C GLU A 716 -51.04 -12.01 -16.08
N GLU A 717 -52.30 -11.54 -16.18
CA GLU A 717 -53.20 -11.37 -15.04
C GLU A 717 -53.42 -12.68 -14.27
N GLY A 718 -53.26 -12.63 -12.93
CA GLY A 718 -53.51 -13.76 -12.04
C GLY A 718 -52.29 -14.61 -11.66
N ARG A 719 -51.10 -14.33 -12.20
CA ARG A 719 -49.83 -14.99 -11.81
C ARG A 719 -49.14 -14.30 -10.64
N ARG A 720 -48.56 -15.08 -9.72
CA ARG A 720 -47.83 -14.54 -8.55
C ARG A 720 -46.37 -14.27 -8.89
N VAL A 721 -45.83 -13.14 -8.41
CA VAL A 721 -44.41 -12.78 -8.53
C VAL A 721 -43.47 -13.87 -7.97
N SER A 722 -43.91 -14.57 -6.91
CA SER A 722 -43.15 -15.67 -6.30
C SER A 722 -42.97 -16.90 -7.21
N GLU A 723 -43.82 -17.09 -8.22
CA GLU A 723 -43.63 -18.17 -9.22
C GLU A 723 -42.48 -17.82 -10.18
N PHE A 724 -42.28 -16.52 -10.42
CA PHE A 724 -41.24 -16.02 -11.30
C PHE A 724 -39.84 -16.07 -10.66
N THR A 725 -39.72 -15.67 -9.39
CA THR A 725 -38.45 -15.72 -8.66
C THR A 725 -37.91 -17.13 -8.44
N ARG A 726 -38.77 -18.17 -8.53
CA ARG A 726 -38.35 -19.57 -8.43
C ARG A 726 -37.64 -20.10 -9.67
N LEU A 727 -37.82 -19.47 -10.83
CA LEU A 727 -37.17 -19.86 -12.08
C LEU A 727 -35.82 -19.19 -12.28
N GLU A 728 -35.26 -18.56 -11.24
CA GLU A 728 -34.00 -17.83 -11.35
C GLU A 728 -32.86 -18.72 -11.85
N ASP A 729 -32.74 -19.94 -11.33
CA ASP A 729 -31.66 -20.86 -11.72
C ASP A 729 -31.87 -21.46 -13.12
N ASP A 730 -33.11 -21.71 -13.52
CA ASP A 730 -33.44 -22.16 -14.88
C ASP A 730 -33.16 -21.05 -15.91
N LEU A 731 -33.44 -19.79 -15.56
CA LEU A 731 -33.12 -18.63 -16.39
C LEU A 731 -31.60 -18.40 -16.49
N LYS A 732 -30.85 -18.58 -15.40
CA LYS A 732 -29.36 -18.52 -15.44
C LYS A 732 -28.81 -19.58 -16.38
N LEU A 733 -29.34 -20.80 -16.30
CA LEU A 733 -28.92 -21.92 -17.13
C LEU A 733 -29.23 -21.66 -18.61
N ALA A 734 -30.45 -21.23 -18.93
CA ALA A 734 -30.86 -20.94 -20.31
C ALA A 734 -30.07 -19.76 -20.94
N LEU A 735 -29.71 -18.77 -20.13
CA LEU A 735 -28.94 -17.61 -20.57
C LEU A 735 -27.43 -17.81 -20.56
N ALA A 736 -26.95 -18.96 -20.06
CA ALA A 736 -25.53 -19.26 -19.85
C ALA A 736 -24.79 -18.14 -19.06
N VAL A 737 -25.38 -17.67 -17.97
CA VAL A 737 -24.82 -16.61 -17.11
C VAL A 737 -24.65 -17.09 -15.67
N ARG A 738 -23.59 -16.61 -15.00
CA ARG A 738 -23.30 -17.00 -13.60
C ARG A 738 -24.38 -16.50 -12.62
N HIS A 739 -24.85 -15.28 -12.82
CA HIS A 739 -25.87 -14.65 -11.97
C HIS A 739 -26.78 -13.75 -12.80
N ILE A 740 -28.04 -13.65 -12.38
CA ILE A 740 -29.02 -12.65 -12.83
C ILE A 740 -29.63 -12.00 -11.57
N ARG A 741 -30.17 -10.79 -11.69
CA ARG A 741 -30.94 -10.17 -10.61
C ARG A 741 -32.37 -9.95 -11.06
N ILE A 742 -33.33 -10.44 -10.27
CA ILE A 742 -34.76 -10.22 -10.51
C ILE A 742 -35.22 -9.10 -9.58
N GLU A 743 -35.81 -8.05 -10.15
CA GLU A 743 -36.41 -6.92 -9.45
C GLU A 743 -37.92 -6.93 -9.67
N ALA A 744 -38.70 -7.30 -8.66
CA ALA A 744 -40.14 -7.43 -8.78
C ALA A 744 -40.90 -6.86 -7.55
N PRO A 745 -41.81 -5.89 -7.73
CA PRO A 745 -42.02 -5.08 -8.93
C PRO A 745 -40.90 -4.04 -9.14
N VAL A 746 -40.69 -3.61 -10.38
CA VAL A 746 -39.83 -2.44 -10.69
C VAL A 746 -40.44 -1.19 -10.03
N PRO A 747 -39.69 -0.38 -9.26
CA PRO A 747 -40.22 0.79 -8.57
C PRO A 747 -41.02 1.71 -9.51
N GLY A 748 -42.28 1.97 -9.16
CA GLY A 748 -43.19 2.82 -9.95
C GLY A 748 -43.81 2.14 -11.19
N LYS A 749 -43.58 0.84 -11.43
CA LYS A 749 -44.16 0.08 -12.56
C LYS A 749 -44.69 -1.28 -12.11
N SER A 750 -45.80 -1.73 -12.68
CA SER A 750 -46.35 -3.09 -12.45
C SER A 750 -45.66 -4.14 -13.33
N MET A 751 -44.33 -4.25 -13.24
CA MET A 751 -43.51 -5.10 -14.12
C MET A 751 -42.39 -5.79 -13.34
N VAL A 752 -41.83 -6.86 -13.91
CA VAL A 752 -40.64 -7.53 -13.38
C VAL A 752 -39.41 -7.16 -14.20
N GLY A 753 -38.37 -6.68 -13.55
CA GLY A 753 -37.07 -6.39 -14.15
C GLY A 753 -36.14 -7.60 -14.03
N ILE A 754 -35.47 -8.00 -15.11
CA ILE A 754 -34.34 -8.94 -15.06
C ILE A 754 -33.08 -8.20 -15.48
N GLU A 755 -32.10 -8.12 -14.60
CA GLU A 755 -30.76 -7.63 -14.92
C GLU A 755 -29.86 -8.80 -15.34
N ILE A 756 -29.33 -8.71 -16.56
CA ILE A 756 -28.49 -9.71 -17.21
C ILE A 756 -27.10 -9.11 -17.44
N PRO A 757 -26.00 -9.80 -17.07
CA PRO A 757 -24.66 -9.35 -17.38
C PRO A 757 -24.39 -9.27 -18.89
N ASN A 758 -23.73 -8.19 -19.30
CA ASN A 758 -23.30 -7.99 -20.68
C ASN A 758 -22.04 -8.79 -21.01
N GLU A 759 -21.89 -9.16 -22.27
CA GLU A 759 -20.71 -9.88 -22.77
C GLU A 759 -19.49 -8.95 -22.94
N LYS A 760 -19.71 -7.69 -23.33
CA LYS A 760 -18.67 -6.66 -23.34
C LYS A 760 -19.00 -5.57 -22.34
N VAL A 761 -18.01 -5.15 -21.56
CA VAL A 761 -18.17 -4.04 -20.63
C VAL A 761 -17.98 -2.72 -21.39
N GLY A 762 -19.00 -1.87 -21.38
CA GLY A 762 -18.93 -0.52 -21.92
C GLY A 762 -18.20 0.44 -20.98
N MET A 763 -17.36 1.31 -21.53
CA MET A 763 -16.73 2.42 -20.81
C MET A 763 -17.78 3.49 -20.48
N ILE A 764 -17.77 4.00 -19.25
CA ILE A 764 -18.60 5.14 -18.84
C ILE A 764 -17.70 6.38 -18.79
N SER A 765 -18.00 7.39 -19.61
CA SER A 765 -17.24 8.64 -19.59
C SER A 765 -17.58 9.48 -18.35
N GLN A 766 -16.62 10.27 -17.86
CA GLN A 766 -16.86 11.23 -16.77
C GLN A 766 -17.95 12.24 -17.12
N ARG A 767 -18.04 12.67 -18.40
CA ARG A 767 -19.11 13.56 -18.89
C ARG A 767 -20.49 12.97 -18.64
N THR A 768 -20.67 11.69 -18.95
CA THR A 768 -21.95 10.96 -18.77
C THR A 768 -22.38 10.85 -17.31
N LEU A 769 -21.43 10.74 -16.39
CA LEU A 769 -21.71 10.68 -14.95
C LEU A 769 -22.13 12.06 -14.42
N LEU A 770 -21.37 13.10 -14.75
CA LEU A 770 -21.61 14.46 -14.27
C LEU A 770 -22.90 15.07 -14.86
N SER A 771 -23.22 14.75 -16.12
CA SER A 771 -24.47 15.21 -16.75
C SER A 771 -25.73 14.62 -16.11
N ARG A 772 -25.66 13.41 -15.53
CA ARG A 772 -26.80 12.77 -14.83
C ARG A 772 -27.06 13.36 -13.44
N ILE A 773 -26.02 13.92 -12.81
CA ILE A 773 -26.12 14.56 -11.50
C ILE A 773 -26.70 15.98 -11.63
N SER A 774 -26.57 16.60 -12.81
CA SER A 774 -26.95 18.00 -13.04
C SER A 774 -28.01 18.25 -14.13
N PRO A 775 -29.24 17.68 -14.06
CA PRO A 775 -30.33 18.19 -14.89
C PRO A 775 -31.17 19.28 -14.21
N ASN A 776 -31.27 19.30 -12.86
CA ASN A 776 -32.20 20.18 -12.12
C ASN A 776 -31.95 20.26 -10.59
N ALA A 777 -30.72 20.11 -10.09
CA ALA A 777 -30.48 20.29 -8.65
C ALA A 777 -30.51 21.79 -8.31
N PRO A 778 -31.44 22.30 -7.48
CA PRO A 778 -31.35 23.66 -6.97
C PRO A 778 -30.03 23.76 -6.18
N ALA A 779 -29.31 24.85 -6.39
CA ALA A 779 -28.07 25.12 -5.68
C ALA A 779 -28.27 24.86 -4.18
N LEU A 780 -27.56 23.85 -3.66
CA LEU A 780 -27.46 23.61 -2.22
C LEU A 780 -26.61 24.75 -1.66
N THR A 781 -27.27 25.85 -1.31
CA THR A 781 -26.78 26.92 -0.43
C THR A 781 -26.59 26.43 0.99
#